data_AF-A0A8K0ITR9-F1
#
_entry.id   AF-A0A8K0ITR9-F1
#
_cell.length_a   1.000
_cell.length_b   1.000
_cell.length_c   1.000
_cell.angle_alpha   90.00
_cell.angle_beta   90.00
_cell.angle_gamma   90.00
#
_symmetry.space_group_name_H-M   'P 1'
#
loop_
_entity.id
_entity.type
_entity.pdbx_description
1 polymer ?
#
loop_
_entity_poly.entity_id
_entity_poly.type
_entity_poly.pdbx_seq_one_letter_code
_entity_poly.pdbx_strand_id
1 'polypeptide(L)'
;MEAPEDPRLRHVGLLYDERMCRHATPDGKSHPENPERIRAIWRKLESEGIPQRCLVLRAKEAEDKYIALVHTQSHIKLIRNISSKEFDSQRLRLASKFNSIYFNKGSSEAAYLAAGSVVEVSEKVAKGDLDSAIAIVRPPGHHAESNEAMGFCLFNNVAIAANFLLNERPELGIRKILIVDWDVHHGNGTQNMFYKDPRVLFFSIHRCLVLRAKEAEDKYIALVHTQSHIKLIRNISSKEFDSQRLRLASKFNSIYFNKGSSEAAYLAAGSVVEVSEKVAKGDLDSAIAIVRPPGHHAESNEAMGFCLFNNVAIAANFLLNERPELGIRKILIVDWDVHHGNGTQNMFYKDPRVLFFSIHRFDFGSFYPAGDDGSYCMVGEGAGAGYNINVPWEHGQCGDADYLAVWDHVLLPVAESYNPDIILISAGFDAGKIVMALEGGYNLNSIANSVLACAKVLLEEKPVVGSIEAQPFESTWRVIQEVRHELKTFWPALAVELPQKVLASNSRPCPVEVQNFPFNFFQSFLNLSQAMMDSLNLSSSSESDVESDGEASSTIRSSNFVEIIEPLSKLNIDEDNQGKAVVSNHIPAEQTYVVSSEECRNAQALVPDDSVDGCFPWRSVLSNIEVWYGSYGSNMWKPRFLCYIEGGKILKFWYRLTSNGKDFFILVIDSIPRLEQFNDILFQENSLHQENGKSHGARVPILDLSEIGFVAENKSLPLEALKAGWYSNVLYLGKEDNLPILTMTCSFSEIERFKSGELPVAGPSNNYMNTLVRGLVEGKQLTRKEAIAYINDAAGRGL
;
A
#
# COMPACT_ATOMS: atom_id res chain seq x y z
N MET A 1 52.53 -15.07 0.43
CA MET A 1 52.11 -14.06 -0.56
C MET A 1 51.83 -14.81 -1.84
N GLU A 2 50.56 -15.07 -2.12
CA GLU A 2 50.14 -15.48 -3.45
C GLU A 2 49.86 -14.20 -4.26
N ALA A 3 50.13 -14.23 -5.56
CA ALA A 3 49.82 -13.09 -6.42
C ALA A 3 48.30 -13.04 -6.68
N PRO A 4 47.69 -11.86 -6.82
CA PRO A 4 46.30 -11.76 -7.26
C PRO A 4 46.16 -12.37 -8.67
N GLU A 5 45.08 -13.10 -8.92
CA GLU A 5 44.79 -13.62 -10.26
C GLU A 5 44.63 -12.48 -11.27
N ASP A 6 45.18 -12.68 -12.47
CA ASP A 6 45.00 -11.78 -13.62
C ASP A 6 43.50 -11.73 -13.99
N PRO A 7 42.85 -10.54 -14.02
CA PRO A 7 41.41 -10.44 -14.27
C PRO A 7 41.05 -10.93 -15.68
N ARG A 8 40.54 -12.16 -15.75
CA ARG A 8 40.08 -12.84 -16.98
C ARG A 8 39.34 -11.87 -17.91
N LEU A 9 39.93 -11.64 -19.09
CA LEU A 9 39.31 -10.91 -20.18
C LEU A 9 37.98 -11.58 -20.55
N ARG A 10 36.89 -10.80 -20.60
CA ARG A 10 35.55 -11.33 -20.91
C ARG A 10 35.47 -11.85 -22.34
N HIS A 11 35.02 -13.09 -22.48
CA HIS A 11 34.75 -13.76 -23.74
C HIS A 11 33.38 -13.31 -24.26
N VAL A 12 33.36 -12.20 -24.98
CA VAL A 12 32.14 -11.67 -25.63
C VAL A 12 32.00 -12.28 -27.03
N GLY A 13 30.89 -12.96 -27.31
CA GLY A 13 30.56 -13.46 -28.65
C GLY A 13 29.91 -12.40 -29.52
N LEU A 14 30.25 -12.37 -30.81
CA LEU A 14 29.65 -11.46 -31.79
C LEU A 14 29.28 -12.24 -33.06
N LEU A 15 27.99 -12.43 -33.30
CA LEU A 15 27.50 -13.20 -34.45
C LEU A 15 26.91 -12.28 -35.53
N TYR A 16 27.44 -12.39 -36.75
CA TYR A 16 26.92 -11.73 -37.95
C TYR A 16 27.10 -12.64 -39.17
N ASP A 17 26.18 -12.56 -40.14
CA ASP A 17 26.30 -13.25 -41.43
C ASP A 17 25.52 -12.50 -42.52
N GLU A 18 26.22 -12.12 -43.60
CA GLU A 18 25.62 -11.35 -44.70
C GLU A 18 24.59 -12.17 -45.51
N ARG A 19 24.49 -13.50 -45.36
CA ARG A 19 23.40 -14.27 -46.00
C ARG A 19 22.02 -13.77 -45.58
N MET A 20 21.87 -13.23 -44.37
CA MET A 20 20.62 -12.60 -43.91
C MET A 20 20.23 -11.34 -44.73
N CYS A 21 21.18 -10.68 -45.41
CA CYS A 21 20.90 -9.60 -46.37
C CYS A 21 20.19 -10.06 -47.65
N ARG A 22 20.10 -11.38 -47.92
CA ARG A 22 19.31 -11.92 -49.05
C ARG A 22 17.81 -11.72 -48.84
N HIS A 23 17.34 -11.60 -47.60
CA HIS A 23 16.00 -11.11 -47.32
C HIS A 23 15.97 -9.59 -47.42
N ALA A 24 15.27 -9.08 -48.43
CA ALA A 24 15.21 -7.68 -48.86
C ALA A 24 13.87 -7.43 -49.57
N THR A 25 13.44 -6.16 -49.67
CA THR A 25 12.15 -5.83 -50.27
C THR A 25 12.01 -6.28 -51.72
N PRO A 26 10.82 -6.76 -52.13
CA PRO A 26 10.46 -6.90 -53.53
C PRO A 26 10.65 -5.57 -54.28
N ASP A 27 11.11 -5.68 -55.52
CA ASP A 27 11.23 -4.58 -56.49
C ASP A 27 12.13 -3.40 -56.06
N GLY A 28 12.96 -3.55 -55.01
CA GLY A 28 13.86 -2.51 -54.53
C GLY A 28 13.17 -1.31 -53.87
N LYS A 29 11.90 -1.45 -53.48
CA LYS A 29 11.13 -0.38 -52.81
C LYS A 29 11.74 -0.03 -51.44
N SER A 30 11.79 1.27 -51.14
CA SER A 30 12.25 1.77 -49.84
C SER A 30 11.33 1.29 -48.71
N HIS A 31 11.91 0.83 -47.61
CA HIS A 31 11.20 0.21 -46.49
C HIS A 31 12.09 0.24 -45.22
N PRO A 32 11.52 0.45 -44.02
CA PRO A 32 12.31 0.58 -42.79
C PRO A 32 13.08 -0.70 -42.45
N GLU A 33 12.47 -1.87 -42.62
CA GLU A 33 13.15 -3.15 -42.49
C GLU A 33 13.86 -3.49 -43.82
N ASN A 34 15.19 -3.39 -43.87
CA ASN A 34 15.98 -3.63 -45.09
C ASN A 34 17.43 -4.09 -44.76
N PRO A 35 18.19 -4.63 -45.75
CA PRO A 35 19.52 -5.18 -45.53
C PRO A 35 20.58 -4.24 -44.95
N GLU A 36 20.50 -2.92 -45.20
CA GLU A 36 21.52 -2.00 -44.71
C GLU A 36 21.45 -1.81 -43.18
N ARG A 37 20.34 -2.20 -42.51
CA ARG A 37 20.26 -2.21 -41.03
C ARG A 37 21.43 -2.96 -40.40
N ILE A 38 21.66 -4.21 -40.80
CA ILE A 38 22.73 -5.04 -40.20
C ILE A 38 24.11 -4.73 -40.77
N ARG A 39 24.21 -4.30 -42.04
CA ARG A 39 25.47 -3.85 -42.63
C ARG A 39 25.98 -2.56 -42.00
N ALA A 40 25.10 -1.61 -41.67
CA ALA A 40 25.48 -0.37 -40.99
C ALA A 40 26.01 -0.64 -39.58
N ILE A 41 25.35 -1.54 -38.82
CA ILE A 41 25.83 -2.01 -37.53
C ILE A 41 27.21 -2.67 -37.69
N TRP A 42 27.35 -3.64 -38.60
CA TRP A 42 28.61 -4.36 -38.80
C TRP A 42 29.76 -3.43 -39.21
N ARG A 43 29.59 -2.60 -40.25
CA ARG A 43 30.60 -1.62 -40.68
C ARG A 43 31.00 -0.66 -39.54
N LYS A 44 30.05 -0.25 -38.69
CA LYS A 44 30.36 0.60 -37.53
C LYS A 44 31.21 -0.15 -36.49
N LEU A 45 30.84 -1.39 -36.15
CA LEU A 45 31.63 -2.22 -35.24
C LEU A 45 33.04 -2.50 -35.77
N GLU A 46 33.18 -2.78 -37.07
CA GLU A 46 34.49 -2.92 -37.75
C GLU A 46 35.32 -1.63 -37.63
N SER A 47 34.72 -0.46 -37.88
CA SER A 47 35.43 0.83 -37.80
C SER A 47 35.89 1.21 -36.40
N GLU A 48 35.26 0.65 -35.36
CA GLU A 48 35.61 0.84 -33.94
C GLU A 48 36.48 -0.31 -33.38
N GLY A 49 36.93 -1.25 -34.22
CA GLY A 49 37.79 -2.36 -33.82
C GLY A 49 37.13 -3.38 -32.88
N ILE A 50 35.80 -3.47 -32.86
CA ILE A 50 35.06 -4.35 -31.94
C ILE A 50 35.18 -5.84 -32.32
N PRO A 51 35.06 -6.28 -33.59
CA PRO A 51 35.24 -7.69 -33.96
C PRO A 51 36.58 -8.29 -33.53
N GLN A 52 37.64 -7.48 -33.47
CA GLN A 52 38.99 -7.87 -33.03
C GLN A 52 39.07 -8.10 -31.50
N ARG A 53 38.03 -7.72 -30.75
CA ARG A 53 37.92 -7.82 -29.29
C ARG A 53 36.85 -8.83 -28.85
N CYS A 54 36.24 -9.56 -29.79
CA CYS A 54 35.14 -10.50 -29.57
C CYS A 54 35.40 -11.83 -30.29
N LEU A 55 34.79 -12.92 -29.84
CA LEU A 55 34.74 -14.16 -30.61
C LEU A 55 33.71 -14.00 -31.73
N VAL A 56 34.17 -13.77 -32.96
CA VAL A 56 33.29 -13.63 -34.12
C VAL A 56 32.73 -15.00 -34.53
N LEU A 57 31.41 -15.15 -34.48
CA LEU A 57 30.69 -16.37 -34.82
C LEU A 57 29.95 -16.22 -36.17
N ARG A 58 29.76 -17.34 -36.87
CA ARG A 58 28.97 -17.42 -38.12
C ARG A 58 27.58 -17.98 -37.84
N ALA A 59 26.60 -17.57 -38.63
CA ALA A 59 25.22 -18.05 -38.50
C ALA A 59 25.07 -19.53 -38.90
N LYS A 60 24.33 -20.27 -38.06
CA LYS A 60 23.80 -21.61 -38.34
C LYS A 60 22.30 -21.52 -38.56
N GLU A 61 21.73 -22.46 -39.31
CA GLU A 61 20.28 -22.60 -39.43
C GLU A 61 19.71 -23.31 -38.19
N ALA A 62 18.54 -22.88 -37.69
CA ALA A 62 17.82 -23.60 -36.64
C ALA A 62 17.25 -24.93 -37.16
N GLU A 63 17.35 -25.99 -36.37
CA GLU A 63 16.64 -27.24 -36.65
C GLU A 63 15.12 -27.05 -36.48
N ASP A 64 14.32 -27.67 -37.35
CA ASP A 64 12.85 -27.59 -37.29
C ASP A 64 12.29 -27.96 -35.90
N LYS A 65 12.92 -28.90 -35.19
CA LYS A 65 12.49 -29.31 -33.84
C LYS A 65 12.58 -28.19 -32.81
N TYR A 66 13.56 -27.27 -32.92
CA TYR A 66 13.68 -26.11 -32.03
C TYR A 66 12.65 -25.04 -32.40
N ILE A 67 12.43 -24.82 -33.70
CA ILE A 67 11.40 -23.90 -34.21
C ILE A 67 10.00 -24.40 -33.78
N ALA A 68 9.79 -25.72 -33.75
CA ALA A 68 8.55 -26.38 -33.34
C ALA A 68 8.23 -26.31 -31.84
N LEU A 69 9.16 -25.82 -31.00
CA LEU A 69 8.87 -25.53 -29.59
C LEU A 69 7.94 -24.32 -29.40
N VAL A 70 7.75 -23.51 -30.46
CA VAL A 70 6.94 -22.28 -30.46
C VAL A 70 6.07 -22.11 -31.71
N HIS A 71 6.50 -22.62 -32.87
CA HIS A 71 5.77 -22.49 -34.14
C HIS A 71 5.07 -23.78 -34.55
N THR A 72 3.84 -23.64 -35.02
CA THR A 72 3.05 -24.72 -35.63
C THR A 72 3.73 -25.28 -36.88
N GLN A 73 3.57 -26.58 -37.11
CA GLN A 73 4.13 -27.27 -38.28
C GLN A 73 3.63 -26.67 -39.62
N SER A 74 2.42 -26.09 -39.64
CA SER A 74 1.89 -25.29 -40.74
C SER A 74 2.73 -24.05 -41.05
N HIS A 75 3.12 -23.29 -40.03
CA HIS A 75 3.92 -22.07 -40.18
C HIS A 75 5.37 -22.40 -40.58
N ILE A 76 5.98 -23.40 -39.93
CA ILE A 76 7.31 -23.90 -40.29
C ILE A 76 7.34 -24.34 -41.75
N LYS A 77 6.34 -25.12 -42.19
CA LYS A 77 6.22 -25.56 -43.59
C LYS A 77 6.01 -24.38 -44.55
N LEU A 78 5.28 -23.34 -44.17
CA LEU A 78 5.13 -22.12 -44.98
C LEU A 78 6.48 -21.41 -45.14
N ILE A 79 7.12 -21.03 -44.04
CA ILE A 79 8.38 -20.25 -44.05
C ILE A 79 9.52 -21.05 -44.70
N ARG A 80 9.56 -22.38 -44.54
CA ARG A 80 10.51 -23.25 -45.26
C ARG A 80 10.32 -23.24 -46.78
N ASN A 81 9.07 -23.24 -47.26
CA ASN A 81 8.78 -23.35 -48.70
C ASN A 81 8.61 -22.01 -49.41
N ILE A 82 8.47 -20.88 -48.71
CA ILE A 82 8.20 -19.57 -49.35
C ILE A 82 9.29 -19.14 -50.34
N SER A 83 10.55 -19.55 -50.16
CA SER A 83 11.64 -19.33 -51.13
C SER A 83 11.64 -20.27 -52.35
N SER A 84 10.76 -21.29 -52.42
CA SER A 84 10.71 -22.24 -53.54
C SER A 84 10.12 -21.62 -54.83
N LYS A 85 10.40 -22.24 -55.98
CA LYS A 85 9.88 -21.80 -57.29
C LYS A 85 8.35 -21.84 -57.39
N GLU A 86 7.69 -22.73 -56.64
CA GLU A 86 6.21 -22.85 -56.59
C GLU A 86 5.54 -21.54 -56.10
N PHE A 87 6.25 -20.81 -55.24
CA PHE A 87 5.78 -19.57 -54.65
C PHE A 87 6.19 -18.32 -55.44
N ASP A 88 6.93 -18.43 -56.55
CA ASP A 88 7.46 -17.27 -57.29
C ASP A 88 6.40 -16.26 -57.72
N SER A 89 5.23 -16.73 -58.18
CA SER A 89 4.08 -15.89 -58.52
C SER A 89 3.14 -15.60 -57.33
N GLN A 90 3.34 -16.27 -56.20
CA GLN A 90 2.39 -16.26 -55.07
C GLN A 90 2.86 -15.41 -53.87
N ARG A 91 4.18 -15.19 -53.69
CA ARG A 91 4.77 -14.47 -52.54
C ARG A 91 4.05 -13.17 -52.20
N LEU A 92 3.78 -12.31 -53.18
CA LEU A 92 3.14 -11.01 -52.95
C LEU A 92 1.69 -11.16 -52.43
N ARG A 93 0.93 -12.11 -53.00
CA ARG A 93 -0.46 -12.42 -52.58
C ARG A 93 -0.54 -13.17 -51.25
N LEU A 94 0.54 -13.80 -50.81
CA LEU A 94 0.65 -14.39 -49.49
C LEU A 94 1.09 -13.35 -48.46
N ALA A 95 2.10 -12.54 -48.76
CA ALA A 95 2.52 -11.42 -47.93
C ALA A 95 1.35 -10.48 -47.59
N SER A 96 0.49 -10.17 -48.56
CA SER A 96 -0.70 -9.34 -48.38
C SER A 96 -1.84 -9.97 -47.56
N LYS A 97 -1.63 -11.14 -46.94
CA LYS A 97 -2.55 -11.73 -45.95
C LYS A 97 -2.08 -11.55 -44.51
N PHE A 98 -0.81 -11.21 -44.33
CA PHE A 98 -0.13 -11.09 -43.05
C PHE A 98 0.05 -9.62 -42.69
N ASN A 99 -0.05 -9.27 -41.40
CA ASN A 99 0.16 -7.89 -40.99
C ASN A 99 1.64 -7.49 -41.13
N SER A 100 1.92 -6.58 -42.06
CA SER A 100 3.22 -5.93 -42.25
C SER A 100 4.37 -6.91 -42.55
N ILE A 101 4.16 -7.83 -43.51
CA ILE A 101 5.16 -8.81 -43.98
C ILE A 101 5.51 -8.59 -45.46
N TYR A 102 6.75 -8.93 -45.83
CA TYR A 102 7.16 -9.14 -47.22
C TYR A 102 7.94 -10.46 -47.38
N PHE A 103 7.90 -11.05 -48.57
CA PHE A 103 8.60 -12.30 -48.88
C PHE A 103 9.44 -12.19 -50.16
N ASN A 104 10.63 -12.79 -50.16
CA ASN A 104 11.48 -12.91 -51.35
C ASN A 104 12.20 -14.28 -51.38
N LYS A 105 13.11 -14.49 -52.35
CA LYS A 105 13.85 -15.76 -52.50
C LYS A 105 14.88 -16.03 -51.39
N GLY A 106 15.26 -15.03 -50.60
CA GLY A 106 16.12 -15.18 -49.41
C GLY A 106 15.36 -15.31 -48.08
N SER A 107 14.03 -15.20 -48.06
CA SER A 107 13.22 -15.21 -46.82
C SER A 107 13.43 -16.47 -45.98
N SER A 108 13.41 -17.66 -46.59
CA SER A 108 13.58 -18.92 -45.85
C SER A 108 14.98 -19.01 -45.21
N GLU A 109 16.04 -18.86 -46.00
CA GLU A 109 17.44 -18.90 -45.50
C GLU A 109 17.67 -17.87 -44.39
N ALA A 110 17.23 -16.61 -44.58
CA ALA A 110 17.42 -15.57 -43.58
C ALA A 110 16.68 -15.87 -42.27
N ALA A 111 15.43 -16.36 -42.31
CA ALA A 111 14.66 -16.71 -41.11
C ALA A 111 15.30 -17.87 -40.33
N TYR A 112 15.74 -18.92 -41.02
CA TYR A 112 16.41 -20.05 -40.41
C TYR A 112 17.77 -19.67 -39.80
N LEU A 113 18.55 -18.82 -40.49
CA LEU A 113 19.82 -18.28 -39.97
C LEU A 113 19.60 -17.33 -38.78
N ALA A 114 18.56 -16.48 -38.80
CA ALA A 114 18.27 -15.56 -37.71
C ALA A 114 17.93 -16.33 -36.41
N ALA A 115 17.04 -17.31 -36.49
CA ALA A 115 16.67 -18.15 -35.35
C ALA A 115 17.87 -18.97 -34.84
N GLY A 116 18.60 -19.66 -35.72
CA GLY A 116 19.73 -20.51 -35.36
C GLY A 116 20.92 -19.73 -34.79
N SER A 117 21.09 -18.48 -35.20
CA SER A 117 22.09 -17.56 -34.64
C SER A 117 21.81 -17.22 -33.17
N VAL A 118 20.54 -16.96 -32.81
CA VAL A 118 20.18 -16.67 -31.41
C VAL A 118 20.34 -17.94 -30.56
N VAL A 119 19.90 -19.10 -31.07
CA VAL A 119 20.11 -20.41 -30.40
C VAL A 119 21.60 -20.68 -30.12
N GLU A 120 22.48 -20.52 -31.13
CA GLU A 120 23.93 -20.75 -30.97
C GLU A 120 24.55 -19.89 -29.87
N VAL A 121 24.25 -18.58 -29.84
CA VAL A 121 24.84 -17.70 -28.82
C VAL A 121 24.24 -17.91 -27.44
N SER A 122 22.93 -18.18 -27.35
CA SER A 122 22.26 -18.51 -26.08
C SER A 122 22.78 -19.82 -25.49
N GLU A 123 23.01 -20.86 -26.31
CA GLU A 123 23.63 -22.11 -25.85
C GLU A 123 25.04 -21.88 -25.29
N LYS A 124 25.85 -21.09 -26.01
CA LYS A 124 27.23 -20.81 -25.61
C LYS A 124 27.34 -20.02 -24.32
N VAL A 125 26.49 -19.02 -24.12
CA VAL A 125 26.42 -18.29 -22.85
C VAL A 125 25.90 -19.20 -21.72
N ALA A 126 24.87 -20.02 -21.97
CA ALA A 126 24.33 -20.94 -20.96
C ALA A 126 25.33 -22.06 -20.55
N LYS A 127 26.27 -22.43 -21.43
CA LYS A 127 27.39 -23.34 -21.13
C LYS A 127 28.55 -22.72 -20.35
N GLY A 128 28.69 -21.39 -20.40
CA GLY A 128 29.94 -20.71 -20.02
C GLY A 128 31.05 -20.79 -21.08
N ASP A 129 30.74 -21.14 -22.34
CA ASP A 129 31.66 -20.94 -23.48
C ASP A 129 31.94 -19.44 -23.71
N LEU A 130 31.03 -18.57 -23.25
CA LEU A 130 31.03 -17.12 -23.41
C LEU A 130 30.46 -16.44 -22.16
N ASP A 131 31.02 -15.29 -21.76
CA ASP A 131 30.48 -14.46 -20.67
C ASP A 131 29.21 -13.68 -21.10
N SER A 132 29.10 -13.35 -22.39
CA SER A 132 27.95 -12.68 -23.00
C SER A 132 28.04 -12.75 -24.53
N ALA A 133 26.98 -12.41 -25.25
CA ALA A 133 27.00 -12.38 -26.71
C ALA A 133 26.00 -11.39 -27.32
N ILE A 134 26.26 -10.99 -28.57
CA ILE A 134 25.36 -10.19 -29.42
C ILE A 134 25.18 -10.90 -30.76
N ALA A 135 23.94 -11.09 -31.21
CA ALA A 135 23.60 -11.65 -32.52
C ALA A 135 22.93 -10.60 -33.40
N ILE A 136 23.59 -10.21 -34.50
CA ILE A 136 23.16 -9.16 -35.42
C ILE A 136 22.33 -9.82 -36.54
N VAL A 137 21.05 -10.06 -36.25
CA VAL A 137 20.17 -10.93 -37.07
C VAL A 137 19.07 -10.18 -37.84
N ARG A 138 18.67 -10.74 -38.99
CA ARG A 138 17.47 -10.38 -39.76
C ARG A 138 16.88 -11.62 -40.45
N PRO A 139 15.54 -11.78 -40.55
CA PRO A 139 14.49 -10.88 -40.05
C PRO A 139 14.44 -10.77 -38.51
N PRO A 140 13.74 -9.75 -37.96
CA PRO A 140 13.40 -9.70 -36.54
C PRO A 140 12.48 -10.86 -36.13
N GLY A 141 12.17 -10.97 -34.84
CA GLY A 141 11.37 -12.10 -34.31
C GLY A 141 10.21 -11.77 -33.37
N HIS A 142 10.26 -10.69 -32.59
CA HIS A 142 9.41 -10.52 -31.40
C HIS A 142 7.88 -10.46 -31.65
N HIS A 143 7.45 -10.06 -32.84
CA HIS A 143 6.04 -10.03 -33.25
C HIS A 143 5.50 -11.39 -33.78
N ALA A 144 6.36 -12.35 -34.11
CA ALA A 144 5.92 -13.58 -34.78
C ALA A 144 5.16 -14.51 -33.82
N GLU A 145 3.93 -14.86 -34.21
CA GLU A 145 3.00 -15.72 -33.49
C GLU A 145 3.22 -17.19 -33.84
N SER A 146 2.63 -18.10 -33.05
CA SER A 146 2.78 -19.56 -33.25
C SER A 146 2.31 -20.07 -34.62
N ASN A 147 1.40 -19.36 -35.28
CA ASN A 147 0.83 -19.72 -36.57
C ASN A 147 0.97 -18.63 -37.64
N GLU A 148 1.59 -17.47 -37.33
CA GLU A 148 1.57 -16.30 -38.20
C GLU A 148 2.89 -15.49 -38.16
N ALA A 149 3.31 -15.01 -39.34
CA ALA A 149 4.34 -13.98 -39.46
C ALA A 149 3.69 -12.59 -39.35
N MET A 150 4.23 -11.71 -38.50
CA MET A 150 3.70 -10.37 -38.25
C MET A 150 4.84 -9.37 -38.04
N GLY A 151 4.66 -8.09 -38.37
CA GLY A 151 5.59 -7.01 -37.98
C GLY A 151 7.03 -7.25 -38.47
N PHE A 152 7.19 -7.59 -39.75
CA PHE A 152 8.43 -8.04 -40.39
C PHE A 152 9.08 -9.31 -39.81
N CYS A 153 8.49 -9.94 -38.79
CA CYS A 153 9.03 -11.11 -38.11
C CYS A 153 8.52 -12.41 -38.76
N LEU A 154 9.44 -13.31 -39.14
CA LEU A 154 9.07 -14.59 -39.77
C LEU A 154 9.08 -15.77 -38.79
N PHE A 155 10.01 -15.75 -37.83
CA PHE A 155 10.07 -16.68 -36.70
C PHE A 155 10.45 -15.90 -35.44
N ASN A 156 9.91 -16.29 -34.29
CA ASN A 156 10.24 -15.68 -33.01
C ASN A 156 11.60 -16.18 -32.48
N ASN A 157 12.68 -15.56 -32.97
CA ASN A 157 14.07 -15.94 -32.67
C ASN A 157 14.37 -16.07 -31.17
N VAL A 158 13.85 -15.15 -30.34
CA VAL A 158 14.09 -15.14 -28.89
C VAL A 158 13.28 -16.21 -28.16
N ALA A 159 12.03 -16.44 -28.57
CA ALA A 159 11.19 -17.49 -27.98
C ALA A 159 11.66 -18.90 -28.35
N ILE A 160 12.21 -19.09 -29.56
CA ILE A 160 12.89 -20.34 -29.96
C ILE A 160 14.08 -20.62 -29.02
N ALA A 161 14.97 -19.64 -28.82
CA ALA A 161 16.16 -19.82 -27.99
C ALA A 161 15.83 -20.06 -26.51
N ALA A 162 14.84 -19.35 -25.96
CA ALA A 162 14.41 -19.53 -24.57
C ALA A 162 13.77 -20.91 -24.33
N ASN A 163 12.86 -21.37 -25.21
CA ASN A 163 12.29 -22.71 -25.10
C ASN A 163 13.32 -23.83 -25.37
N PHE A 164 14.28 -23.61 -26.27
CA PHE A 164 15.41 -24.53 -26.47
C PHE A 164 16.21 -24.72 -25.18
N LEU A 165 16.60 -23.64 -24.51
CA LEU A 165 17.33 -23.73 -23.23
C LEU A 165 16.52 -24.43 -22.13
N LEU A 166 15.21 -24.16 -22.03
CA LEU A 166 14.34 -24.69 -20.97
C LEU A 166 13.89 -26.14 -21.18
N ASN A 167 13.76 -26.59 -22.44
CA ASN A 167 13.12 -27.87 -22.76
C ASN A 167 14.10 -28.89 -23.40
N GLU A 168 14.98 -28.44 -24.30
CA GLU A 168 15.95 -29.33 -24.99
C GLU A 168 17.28 -29.42 -24.23
N ARG A 169 17.63 -28.42 -23.40
CA ARG A 169 18.93 -28.31 -22.68
C ARG A 169 18.84 -28.30 -21.14
N PRO A 170 18.04 -29.17 -20.49
CA PRO A 170 17.85 -29.15 -19.04
C PRO A 170 19.14 -29.46 -18.24
N GLU A 171 20.15 -30.09 -18.87
CA GLU A 171 21.44 -30.37 -18.25
C GLU A 171 22.29 -29.11 -18.00
N LEU A 172 21.98 -28.00 -18.66
CA LEU A 172 22.59 -26.68 -18.40
C LEU A 172 22.02 -26.00 -17.15
N GLY A 173 21.03 -26.61 -16.48
CA GLY A 173 20.48 -26.12 -15.21
C GLY A 173 19.63 -24.84 -15.29
N ILE A 174 19.38 -24.32 -16.50
CA ILE A 174 18.56 -23.12 -16.73
C ILE A 174 17.09 -23.43 -16.36
N ARG A 175 16.58 -22.78 -15.30
CA ARG A 175 15.20 -22.97 -14.79
C ARG A 175 14.31 -21.75 -14.92
N LYS A 176 14.90 -20.56 -15.09
CA LYS A 176 14.20 -19.29 -15.30
C LYS A 176 14.94 -18.46 -16.34
N ILE A 177 14.21 -17.74 -17.18
CA ILE A 177 14.73 -16.82 -18.20
C ILE A 177 14.01 -15.47 -18.07
N LEU A 178 14.78 -14.39 -18.19
CA LEU A 178 14.27 -13.03 -18.37
C LEU A 178 14.49 -12.62 -19.84
N ILE A 179 13.43 -12.20 -20.51
CA ILE A 179 13.47 -11.56 -21.83
C ILE A 179 13.13 -10.08 -21.63
N VAL A 180 14.08 -9.20 -21.95
CA VAL A 180 13.90 -7.75 -21.99
C VAL A 180 13.77 -7.33 -23.45
N ASP A 181 12.61 -6.80 -23.82
CA ASP A 181 12.34 -6.27 -25.15
C ASP A 181 12.25 -4.74 -25.10
N TRP A 182 13.32 -4.07 -25.52
CA TRP A 182 13.42 -2.61 -25.55
C TRP A 182 13.09 -2.01 -26.93
N ASP A 183 12.55 -2.80 -27.87
CA ASP A 183 12.06 -2.23 -29.13
C ASP A 183 10.83 -1.34 -28.86
N VAL A 184 10.67 -0.29 -29.67
CA VAL A 184 9.61 0.70 -29.51
C VAL A 184 8.21 0.14 -29.81
N HIS A 185 8.13 -1.07 -30.38
CA HIS A 185 6.92 -1.84 -30.63
C HIS A 185 6.81 -3.01 -29.64
N HIS A 186 5.59 -3.30 -29.19
CA HIS A 186 5.30 -4.42 -28.28
C HIS A 186 5.61 -5.77 -28.93
N GLY A 187 6.39 -6.61 -28.25
CA GLY A 187 6.72 -7.97 -28.70
C GLY A 187 5.60 -8.99 -28.48
N ASN A 188 4.39 -8.71 -29.00
CA ASN A 188 3.16 -9.51 -28.81
C ASN A 188 3.38 -11.02 -28.98
N GLY A 189 4.05 -11.44 -30.05
CA GLY A 189 4.31 -12.85 -30.31
C GLY A 189 5.18 -13.49 -29.23
N THR A 190 6.13 -12.75 -28.66
CA THR A 190 7.00 -13.24 -27.58
C THR A 190 6.23 -13.38 -26.27
N GLN A 191 5.35 -12.41 -25.97
CA GLN A 191 4.42 -12.50 -24.85
C GLN A 191 3.51 -13.72 -24.97
N ASN A 192 2.88 -13.93 -26.13
CA ASN A 192 1.92 -15.01 -26.36
C ASN A 192 2.55 -16.41 -26.21
N MET A 193 3.83 -16.60 -26.58
CA MET A 193 4.56 -17.87 -26.32
C MET A 193 4.76 -18.17 -24.82
N PHE A 194 4.86 -17.14 -23.98
CA PHE A 194 5.26 -17.26 -22.57
C PHE A 194 4.20 -16.76 -21.56
N TYR A 195 3.01 -16.42 -22.04
CA TYR A 195 1.90 -15.90 -21.24
C TYR A 195 1.56 -16.86 -20.09
N LYS A 196 1.55 -18.18 -20.39
CA LYS A 196 1.26 -19.26 -19.43
C LYS A 196 2.49 -20.00 -18.90
N ASP A 197 3.72 -19.57 -19.24
CA ASP A 197 4.94 -20.21 -18.73
C ASP A 197 5.55 -19.38 -17.58
N PRO A 198 5.52 -19.88 -16.31
CA PRO A 198 6.11 -19.18 -15.17
C PRO A 198 7.64 -19.25 -15.14
N ARG A 199 8.28 -20.03 -16.03
CA ARG A 199 9.74 -20.08 -16.19
C ARG A 199 10.27 -18.87 -16.96
N VAL A 200 9.42 -18.15 -17.70
CA VAL A 200 9.85 -16.99 -18.49
C VAL A 200 9.15 -15.72 -18.02
N LEU A 201 9.97 -14.76 -17.57
CA LEU A 201 9.57 -13.37 -17.38
C LEU A 201 9.83 -12.63 -18.69
N PHE A 202 8.76 -12.12 -19.31
CA PHE A 202 8.82 -11.20 -20.45
C PHE A 202 8.50 -9.79 -19.94
N PHE A 203 9.26 -8.81 -20.42
CA PHE A 203 9.16 -7.41 -20.06
C PHE A 203 9.45 -6.56 -21.30
N SER A 204 8.53 -5.66 -21.69
CA SER A 204 8.63 -4.90 -22.95
C SER A 204 8.35 -3.41 -22.73
N ILE A 205 9.27 -2.54 -23.18
CA ILE A 205 9.10 -1.07 -23.10
C ILE A 205 8.80 -0.52 -24.50
N HIS A 206 7.53 -0.30 -24.80
CA HIS A 206 7.05 0.15 -26.10
C HIS A 206 6.19 1.43 -26.02
N ARG A 207 5.80 1.99 -27.17
CA ARG A 207 5.23 3.35 -27.25
C ARG A 207 3.71 3.41 -27.01
N CYS A 208 3.32 3.98 -25.86
CA CYS A 208 1.94 4.39 -25.58
C CYS A 208 1.46 5.54 -26.49
N LEU A 209 0.16 5.60 -26.79
CA LEU A 209 -0.47 6.77 -27.42
C LEU A 209 -0.89 7.79 -26.35
N VAL A 210 -0.18 8.93 -26.29
CA VAL A 210 -0.56 10.04 -25.41
C VAL A 210 -1.66 10.88 -26.08
N LEU A 211 -2.87 10.83 -25.52
CA LEU A 211 -3.99 11.71 -25.89
C LEU A 211 -3.89 13.06 -25.16
N ARG A 212 -4.65 14.05 -25.63
CA ARG A 212 -4.81 15.34 -24.93
C ARG A 212 -6.09 15.29 -24.10
N ALA A 213 -6.06 15.88 -22.91
CA ALA A 213 -7.26 16.05 -22.09
C ALA A 213 -8.31 16.89 -22.82
N LYS A 214 -9.59 16.55 -22.60
CA LYS A 214 -10.76 17.15 -23.24
C LYS A 214 -11.81 17.45 -22.17
N GLU A 215 -12.54 18.56 -22.31
CA GLU A 215 -13.66 18.88 -21.41
C GLU A 215 -14.91 18.04 -21.72
N ALA A 216 -15.65 17.65 -20.69
CA ALA A 216 -16.96 17.03 -20.84
C ALA A 216 -18.02 18.05 -21.28
N GLU A 217 -18.92 17.66 -22.19
CA GLU A 217 -20.12 18.44 -22.50
C GLU A 217 -21.15 18.30 -21.36
N ASP A 218 -21.86 19.38 -21.02
CA ASP A 218 -22.85 19.39 -19.92
C ASP A 218 -23.90 18.28 -20.06
N LYS A 219 -24.27 17.92 -21.29
CA LYS A 219 -25.26 16.86 -21.54
C LYS A 219 -24.79 15.48 -21.08
N TYR A 220 -23.48 15.20 -21.06
CA TYR A 220 -22.92 13.95 -20.53
C TYR A 220 -22.87 13.99 -19.00
N ILE A 221 -22.45 15.13 -18.43
CA ILE A 221 -22.43 15.33 -16.98
C ILE A 221 -23.86 15.22 -16.41
N ALA A 222 -24.84 15.74 -17.13
CA ALA A 222 -26.27 15.70 -16.80
C ALA A 222 -26.93 14.32 -16.91
N LEU A 223 -26.22 13.28 -17.34
CA LEU A 223 -26.72 11.90 -17.27
C LEU A 223 -26.74 11.37 -15.84
N VAL A 224 -25.93 11.92 -14.94
CA VAL A 224 -25.88 11.52 -13.52
C VAL A 224 -25.90 12.68 -12.53
N HIS A 225 -25.55 13.91 -12.95
CA HIS A 225 -25.55 15.10 -12.08
C HIS A 225 -26.74 16.04 -12.34
N THR A 226 -27.31 16.54 -11.27
CA THR A 226 -28.38 17.54 -11.30
C THR A 226 -27.92 18.86 -11.91
N GLN A 227 -28.83 19.54 -12.60
CA GLN A 227 -28.58 20.84 -13.23
C GLN A 227 -28.20 21.94 -12.22
N SER A 228 -28.55 21.78 -10.94
CA SER A 228 -28.07 22.60 -9.82
C SER A 228 -26.58 22.39 -9.55
N HIS A 229 -26.13 21.15 -9.47
CA HIS A 229 -24.74 20.79 -9.18
C HIS A 229 -23.81 21.18 -10.32
N ILE A 230 -24.19 20.89 -11.57
CA ILE A 230 -23.42 21.29 -12.77
C ILE A 230 -23.21 22.81 -12.81
N LYS A 231 -24.25 23.61 -12.49
CA LYS A 231 -24.13 25.07 -12.41
C LYS A 231 -23.24 25.54 -11.27
N LEU A 232 -23.25 24.87 -10.12
CA LEU A 232 -22.34 25.16 -9.02
C LEU A 232 -20.88 24.90 -9.43
N ILE A 233 -20.57 23.68 -9.88
CA ILE A 233 -19.21 23.27 -10.24
C ILE A 233 -18.67 24.04 -11.46
N ARG A 234 -19.52 24.44 -12.43
CA ARG A 234 -19.11 25.36 -13.51
C ARG A 234 -18.73 26.74 -13.01
N ASN A 235 -19.50 27.30 -12.07
CA ASN A 235 -19.35 28.69 -11.66
C ASN A 235 -18.36 28.88 -10.49
N ILE A 236 -17.96 27.82 -9.78
CA ILE A 236 -17.10 27.94 -8.60
C ILE A 236 -15.73 28.56 -8.90
N SER A 237 -15.20 28.45 -10.12
CA SER A 237 -13.98 29.14 -10.56
C SER A 237 -14.16 30.64 -10.88
N SER A 238 -15.39 31.15 -10.97
CA SER A 238 -15.66 32.55 -11.34
C SER A 238 -15.25 33.53 -10.22
N LYS A 239 -15.02 34.80 -10.60
CA LYS A 239 -14.66 35.88 -9.65
C LYS A 239 -15.75 36.16 -8.60
N GLU A 240 -17.01 35.85 -8.90
CA GLU A 240 -18.14 35.98 -7.97
C GLU A 240 -17.97 35.10 -6.72
N PHE A 241 -17.29 33.98 -6.89
CA PHE A 241 -17.06 32.99 -5.84
C PHE A 241 -15.72 33.20 -5.10
N ASP A 242 -14.91 34.21 -5.45
CA ASP A 242 -13.57 34.40 -4.85
C ASP A 242 -13.58 34.53 -3.32
N SER A 243 -14.57 35.22 -2.75
CA SER A 243 -14.78 35.33 -1.30
C SER A 243 -15.67 34.22 -0.70
N GLN A 244 -16.32 33.42 -1.55
CA GLN A 244 -17.35 32.45 -1.14
C GLN A 244 -16.86 31.00 -1.11
N ARG A 245 -15.83 30.63 -1.92
CA ARG A 245 -15.32 29.25 -2.05
C ARG A 245 -15.13 28.53 -0.73
N LEU A 246 -14.48 29.17 0.25
CA LEU A 246 -14.20 28.56 1.57
C LEU A 246 -15.49 28.26 2.36
N ARG A 247 -16.46 29.20 2.35
CA ARG A 247 -17.77 29.06 3.01
C ARG A 247 -18.71 28.07 2.29
N LEU A 248 -18.46 27.79 1.01
CA LEU A 248 -19.19 26.76 0.26
C LEU A 248 -18.53 25.39 0.46
N ALA A 249 -17.21 25.30 0.39
CA ALA A 249 -16.46 24.08 0.70
C ALA A 249 -16.80 23.55 2.10
N SER A 250 -16.90 24.42 3.12
CA SER A 250 -17.26 24.05 4.49
C SER A 250 -18.74 23.62 4.70
N LYS A 251 -19.52 23.45 3.64
CA LYS A 251 -20.87 22.84 3.68
C LYS A 251 -20.88 21.40 3.19
N PHE A 252 -19.80 20.98 2.53
CA PHE A 252 -19.67 19.70 1.85
C PHE A 252 -18.68 18.81 2.61
N ASN A 253 -18.94 17.51 2.65
CA ASN A 253 -18.08 16.57 3.37
C ASN A 253 -16.73 16.37 2.64
N SER A 254 -15.63 16.81 3.26
CA SER A 254 -14.25 16.70 2.74
C SER A 254 -14.03 17.32 1.34
N ILE A 255 -14.44 18.57 1.13
CA ILE A 255 -14.24 19.31 -0.13
C ILE A 255 -13.37 20.57 0.05
N TYR A 256 -12.63 20.92 -1.02
CA TYR A 256 -12.00 22.23 -1.18
C TYR A 256 -12.19 22.76 -2.61
N PHE A 257 -12.27 24.08 -2.77
CA PHE A 257 -12.42 24.75 -4.06
C PHE A 257 -11.32 25.78 -4.30
N ASN A 258 -10.82 25.85 -5.54
CA ASN A 258 -9.86 26.87 -6.00
C ASN A 258 -10.21 27.36 -7.41
N LYS A 259 -9.41 28.27 -7.98
CA LYS A 259 -9.69 28.90 -9.28
C LYS A 259 -9.61 27.94 -10.47
N GLY A 260 -8.92 26.81 -10.36
CA GLY A 260 -8.89 25.75 -11.37
C GLY A 260 -9.92 24.62 -11.15
N SER A 261 -10.74 24.66 -10.09
CA SER A 261 -11.64 23.54 -9.75
C SER A 261 -12.65 23.19 -10.85
N SER A 262 -13.19 24.19 -11.57
CA SER A 262 -14.17 23.95 -12.64
C SER A 262 -13.49 23.31 -13.86
N GLU A 263 -12.44 23.94 -14.38
CA GLU A 263 -11.63 23.45 -15.51
C GLU A 263 -11.11 22.02 -15.26
N ALA A 264 -10.54 21.77 -14.08
CA ALA A 264 -10.04 20.45 -13.72
C ALA A 264 -11.14 19.37 -13.68
N ALA A 265 -12.33 19.68 -13.13
CA ALA A 265 -13.44 18.72 -13.08
C ALA A 265 -14.01 18.40 -14.48
N TYR A 266 -14.12 19.41 -15.35
CA TYR A 266 -14.57 19.23 -16.72
C TYR A 266 -13.54 18.44 -17.55
N LEU A 267 -12.24 18.71 -17.39
CA LEU A 267 -11.16 17.95 -18.03
C LEU A 267 -11.05 16.51 -17.51
N ALA A 268 -11.28 16.27 -16.21
CA ALA A 268 -11.27 14.93 -15.63
C ALA A 268 -12.35 14.05 -16.25
N ALA A 269 -13.62 14.47 -16.13
CA ALA A 269 -14.75 13.71 -16.68
C ALA A 269 -14.64 13.54 -18.20
N GLY A 270 -14.25 14.59 -18.94
CA GLY A 270 -14.17 14.55 -20.39
C GLY A 270 -13.04 13.67 -20.93
N SER A 271 -11.93 13.58 -20.18
CA SER A 271 -10.83 12.66 -20.53
C SER A 271 -11.23 11.20 -20.31
N VAL A 272 -11.93 10.87 -19.22
CA VAL A 272 -12.46 9.52 -18.97
C VAL A 272 -13.50 9.13 -20.03
N VAL A 273 -14.38 10.07 -20.43
CA VAL A 273 -15.32 9.89 -21.55
C VAL A 273 -14.59 9.61 -22.87
N GLU A 274 -13.57 10.40 -23.24
CA GLU A 274 -12.86 10.19 -24.53
C GLU A 274 -12.15 8.84 -24.59
N VAL A 275 -11.45 8.42 -23.53
CA VAL A 275 -10.78 7.10 -23.55
C VAL A 275 -11.79 5.94 -23.54
N SER A 276 -12.93 6.09 -22.84
CA SER A 276 -14.01 5.10 -22.84
C SER A 276 -14.66 4.96 -24.23
N GLU A 277 -14.87 6.08 -24.93
CA GLU A 277 -15.35 6.08 -26.31
C GLU A 277 -14.38 5.33 -27.25
N LYS A 278 -13.07 5.52 -27.05
CA LYS A 278 -12.02 4.90 -27.86
C LYS A 278 -11.89 3.40 -27.63
N VAL A 279 -11.90 2.96 -26.36
CA VAL A 279 -11.89 1.53 -26.02
C VAL A 279 -13.17 0.84 -26.50
N ALA A 280 -14.34 1.47 -26.34
CA ALA A 280 -15.61 0.90 -26.82
C ALA A 280 -15.72 0.79 -28.35
N LYS A 281 -14.97 1.59 -29.12
CA LYS A 281 -14.85 1.45 -30.59
C LYS A 281 -13.86 0.38 -31.05
N GLY A 282 -12.90 0.00 -30.21
CA GLY A 282 -11.66 -0.63 -30.67
C GLY A 282 -10.69 0.35 -31.38
N ASP A 283 -10.77 1.67 -31.11
CA ASP A 283 -9.69 2.61 -31.45
C ASP A 283 -8.45 2.33 -30.57
N LEU A 284 -8.65 1.70 -29.40
CA LEU A 284 -7.66 1.32 -28.39
C LEU A 284 -8.11 0.01 -27.71
N ASP A 285 -7.18 -0.86 -27.30
CA ASP A 285 -7.51 -2.07 -26.54
C ASP A 285 -7.74 -1.79 -25.04
N SER A 286 -6.97 -0.87 -24.47
CA SER A 286 -7.04 -0.41 -23.07
C SER A 286 -6.68 1.08 -22.98
N ALA A 287 -6.96 1.73 -21.85
CA ALA A 287 -6.56 3.13 -21.64
C ALA A 287 -6.42 3.55 -20.18
N ILE A 288 -5.63 4.61 -19.94
CA ILE A 288 -5.45 5.26 -18.64
C ILE A 288 -5.77 6.75 -18.76
N ALA A 289 -6.64 7.23 -17.88
CA ALA A 289 -6.94 8.63 -17.65
C ALA A 289 -6.29 9.06 -16.32
N ILE A 290 -5.08 9.65 -16.41
CA ILE A 290 -4.40 10.26 -15.26
C ILE A 290 -5.06 11.61 -14.97
N VAL A 291 -6.15 11.59 -14.21
CA VAL A 291 -7.04 12.74 -13.98
C VAL A 291 -7.04 13.19 -12.52
N ARG A 292 -7.50 14.43 -12.29
CA ARG A 292 -7.93 14.96 -10.99
C ARG A 292 -8.79 16.21 -11.21
N PRO A 293 -9.81 16.50 -10.40
CA PRO A 293 -10.21 15.82 -9.16
C PRO A 293 -10.78 14.41 -9.39
N PRO A 294 -10.84 13.59 -8.32
CA PRO A 294 -11.55 12.32 -8.32
C PRO A 294 -13.06 12.50 -8.54
N GLY A 295 -13.77 11.37 -8.62
CA GLY A 295 -15.20 11.29 -8.88
C GLY A 295 -16.00 10.30 -8.02
N HIS A 296 -15.43 9.20 -7.52
CA HIS A 296 -16.24 8.08 -7.00
C HIS A 296 -17.14 8.39 -5.78
N HIS A 297 -16.79 9.39 -4.95
CA HIS A 297 -17.64 9.89 -3.85
C HIS A 297 -18.70 10.92 -4.28
N ALA A 298 -18.63 11.50 -5.49
CA ALA A 298 -19.51 12.60 -5.89
C ALA A 298 -20.94 12.10 -6.19
N GLU A 299 -21.89 12.57 -5.39
CA GLU A 299 -23.32 12.27 -5.49
C GLU A 299 -23.99 13.07 -6.62
N SER A 300 -25.20 12.66 -7.01
CA SER A 300 -25.96 13.32 -8.10
C SER A 300 -26.23 14.82 -7.88
N ASN A 301 -26.19 15.29 -6.63
CA ASN A 301 -26.51 16.67 -6.25
C ASN A 301 -25.45 17.32 -5.35
N GLU A 302 -24.34 16.64 -5.04
CA GLU A 302 -23.38 17.06 -4.02
C GLU A 302 -21.94 16.62 -4.34
N ALA A 303 -20.97 17.50 -4.04
CA ALA A 303 -19.55 17.16 -4.05
C ALA A 303 -19.15 16.60 -2.67
N MET A 304 -18.43 15.48 -2.63
CA MET A 304 -17.97 14.82 -1.40
C MET A 304 -16.60 14.18 -1.63
N GLY A 305 -15.77 14.02 -0.58
CA GLY A 305 -14.54 13.21 -0.65
C GLY A 305 -13.55 13.66 -1.72
N PHE A 306 -13.29 14.96 -1.80
CA PHE A 306 -12.54 15.66 -2.87
C PHE A 306 -13.14 15.54 -4.30
N CYS A 307 -14.20 14.77 -4.49
CA CYS A 307 -14.82 14.49 -5.79
C CYS A 307 -15.80 15.59 -6.18
N LEU A 308 -15.69 16.10 -7.41
CA LEU A 308 -16.58 17.17 -7.92
C LEU A 308 -17.62 16.67 -8.91
N PHE A 309 -17.26 15.69 -9.75
CA PHE A 309 -18.17 14.96 -10.64
C PHE A 309 -17.73 13.50 -10.68
N ASN A 310 -18.68 12.56 -10.62
CA ASN A 310 -18.38 11.14 -10.79
C ASN A 310 -17.94 10.81 -12.23
N ASN A 311 -16.63 10.83 -12.45
CA ASN A 311 -15.98 10.67 -13.75
C ASN A 311 -16.37 9.35 -14.44
N VAL A 312 -16.36 8.24 -13.69
CA VAL A 312 -16.63 6.90 -14.20
C VAL A 312 -18.13 6.71 -14.48
N ALA A 313 -19.02 7.18 -13.61
CA ALA A 313 -20.46 7.08 -13.82
C ALA A 313 -20.97 7.92 -15.01
N ILE A 314 -20.34 9.07 -15.28
CA ILE A 314 -20.58 9.87 -16.50
C ILE A 314 -20.19 9.06 -17.75
N ALA A 315 -19.00 8.44 -17.75
CA ALA A 315 -18.53 7.65 -18.88
C ALA A 315 -19.38 6.39 -19.13
N ALA A 316 -19.79 5.69 -18.07
CA ALA A 316 -20.70 4.55 -18.16
C ALA A 316 -22.04 4.93 -18.78
N ASN A 317 -22.69 5.99 -18.29
CA ASN A 317 -23.97 6.45 -18.84
C ASN A 317 -23.84 7.03 -20.25
N PHE A 318 -22.71 7.66 -20.59
CA PHE A 318 -22.43 8.11 -21.96
C PHE A 318 -22.39 6.92 -22.93
N LEU A 319 -21.67 5.84 -22.59
CA LEU A 319 -21.64 4.63 -23.41
C LEU A 319 -23.02 3.97 -23.53
N LEU A 320 -23.75 3.81 -22.43
CA LEU A 320 -25.04 3.12 -22.41
C LEU A 320 -26.20 3.89 -23.06
N ASN A 321 -26.21 5.22 -22.96
CA ASN A 321 -27.38 6.04 -23.31
C ASN A 321 -27.14 6.99 -24.50
N GLU A 322 -25.95 7.60 -24.62
CA GLU A 322 -25.63 8.50 -25.73
C GLU A 322 -24.98 7.77 -26.91
N ARG A 323 -24.31 6.63 -26.68
CA ARG A 323 -23.55 5.85 -27.70
C ARG A 323 -24.02 4.40 -27.92
N PRO A 324 -25.33 4.11 -27.99
CA PRO A 324 -25.84 2.74 -28.12
C PRO A 324 -25.41 2.03 -29.41
N GLU A 325 -24.95 2.76 -30.45
CA GLU A 325 -24.42 2.19 -31.68
C GLU A 325 -23.06 1.49 -31.50
N LEU A 326 -22.35 1.75 -30.39
CA LEU A 326 -21.15 1.00 -30.01
C LEU A 326 -21.48 -0.39 -29.41
N GLY A 327 -22.76 -0.71 -29.19
CA GLY A 327 -23.22 -2.05 -28.80
C GLY A 327 -23.01 -2.44 -27.33
N ILE A 328 -22.32 -1.59 -26.55
CA ILE A 328 -22.12 -1.70 -25.10
C ILE A 328 -23.48 -1.72 -24.38
N ARG A 329 -23.74 -2.76 -23.59
CA ARG A 329 -25.01 -2.99 -22.87
C ARG A 329 -24.81 -3.42 -21.41
N LYS A 330 -23.63 -3.94 -21.07
CA LYS A 330 -23.22 -4.32 -19.72
C LYS A 330 -21.85 -3.74 -19.41
N ILE A 331 -21.77 -2.94 -18.36
CA ILE A 331 -20.52 -2.36 -17.85
C ILE A 331 -20.23 -2.97 -16.49
N LEU A 332 -18.98 -3.34 -16.23
CA LEU A 332 -18.47 -3.62 -14.88
C LEU A 332 -17.69 -2.38 -14.42
N ILE A 333 -18.01 -1.88 -13.23
CA ILE A 333 -17.20 -0.88 -12.54
C ILE A 333 -16.51 -1.56 -11.37
N VAL A 334 -15.18 -1.52 -11.35
CA VAL A 334 -14.37 -1.98 -10.20
C VAL A 334 -13.83 -0.73 -9.49
N ASP A 335 -14.17 -0.60 -8.20
CA ASP A 335 -13.67 0.45 -7.32
C ASP A 335 -12.94 -0.18 -6.13
N TRP A 336 -11.64 -0.34 -6.29
CA TRP A 336 -10.73 -0.94 -5.31
C TRP A 336 -10.09 0.11 -4.39
N ASP A 337 -10.52 1.38 -4.44
CA ASP A 337 -9.95 2.43 -3.58
C ASP A 337 -10.22 2.09 -2.10
N VAL A 338 -9.34 2.55 -1.21
CA VAL A 338 -9.47 2.23 0.23
C VAL A 338 -10.73 2.84 0.87
N HIS A 339 -11.45 3.72 0.17
CA HIS A 339 -12.73 4.29 0.58
C HIS A 339 -13.88 3.80 -0.31
N HIS A 340 -15.06 3.57 0.27
CA HIS A 340 -16.25 3.16 -0.49
C HIS A 340 -16.71 4.26 -1.47
N GLY A 341 -16.82 3.92 -2.76
CA GLY A 341 -17.37 4.79 -3.81
C GLY A 341 -18.88 4.98 -3.73
N ASN A 342 -19.37 5.56 -2.64
CA ASN A 342 -20.80 5.78 -2.35
C ASN A 342 -21.56 6.42 -3.51
N GLY A 343 -20.98 7.44 -4.16
CA GLY A 343 -21.63 8.14 -5.28
C GLY A 343 -21.78 7.25 -6.51
N THR A 344 -20.80 6.36 -6.76
CA THR A 344 -20.89 5.37 -7.84
C THR A 344 -21.95 4.31 -7.54
N GLN A 345 -21.97 3.77 -6.32
CA GLN A 345 -23.02 2.87 -5.84
C GLN A 345 -24.41 3.49 -6.02
N ASN A 346 -24.62 4.71 -5.52
CA ASN A 346 -25.92 5.38 -5.53
C ASN A 346 -26.40 5.74 -6.95
N MET A 347 -25.49 5.97 -7.90
CA MET A 347 -25.84 6.19 -9.31
C MET A 347 -26.31 4.93 -10.05
N PHE A 348 -25.92 3.72 -9.60
CA PHE A 348 -26.23 2.46 -10.29
C PHE A 348 -27.07 1.46 -9.47
N TYR A 349 -27.43 1.78 -8.23
CA TYR A 349 -28.11 0.90 -7.27
C TYR A 349 -29.40 0.20 -7.78
N LYS A 350 -29.97 0.65 -8.91
CA LYS A 350 -31.20 0.10 -9.51
C LYS A 350 -31.06 -0.32 -10.98
N ASP A 351 -29.85 -0.28 -11.57
CA ASP A 351 -29.62 -0.50 -13.01
C ASP A 351 -28.73 -1.72 -13.30
N PRO A 352 -29.30 -2.88 -13.69
CA PRO A 352 -28.54 -4.10 -13.98
C PRO A 352 -27.68 -4.04 -15.24
N ARG A 353 -27.66 -2.91 -15.97
CA ARG A 353 -26.68 -2.65 -17.05
C ARG A 353 -25.31 -2.28 -16.52
N VAL A 354 -25.20 -2.00 -15.21
CA VAL A 354 -23.94 -1.71 -14.53
C VAL A 354 -23.82 -2.59 -13.29
N LEU A 355 -22.79 -3.43 -13.26
CA LEU A 355 -22.36 -4.13 -12.06
C LEU A 355 -21.35 -3.22 -11.36
N PHE A 356 -21.71 -2.69 -10.18
CA PHE A 356 -20.74 -2.01 -9.30
C PHE A 356 -20.14 -3.03 -8.34
N PHE A 357 -18.83 -3.06 -8.28
CA PHE A 357 -18.06 -3.90 -7.37
C PHE A 357 -17.03 -3.03 -6.65
N SER A 358 -16.99 -3.06 -5.32
CA SER A 358 -16.00 -2.33 -4.53
C SER A 358 -15.35 -3.16 -3.43
N ILE A 359 -14.01 -3.13 -3.36
CA ILE A 359 -13.26 -3.38 -2.12
C ILE A 359 -12.99 -2.02 -1.49
N HIS A 360 -13.18 -1.90 -0.18
CA HIS A 360 -12.78 -0.72 0.57
C HIS A 360 -12.56 -1.05 2.04
N ARG A 361 -11.85 -0.17 2.76
CA ARG A 361 -11.77 -0.24 4.22
C ARG A 361 -13.08 0.27 4.84
N PHE A 362 -13.59 -0.43 5.85
CA PHE A 362 -14.89 -0.16 6.45
C PHE A 362 -14.84 0.03 7.96
N ASP A 363 -14.05 -0.80 8.66
CA ASP A 363 -13.92 -0.79 10.14
C ASP A 363 -15.30 -0.71 10.83
N PHE A 364 -16.23 -1.56 10.38
CA PHE A 364 -17.62 -1.64 10.86
C PHE A 364 -18.37 -0.29 10.78
N GLY A 365 -18.30 0.37 9.61
CA GLY A 365 -18.97 1.64 9.34
C GLY A 365 -18.28 2.87 9.93
N SER A 366 -17.08 2.73 10.50
CA SER A 366 -16.33 3.84 11.11
C SER A 366 -15.24 4.46 10.21
N PHE A 367 -14.85 3.79 9.12
CA PHE A 367 -13.94 4.36 8.12
C PHE A 367 -14.70 5.20 7.07
N TYR A 368 -14.06 6.23 6.51
CA TYR A 368 -14.67 7.19 5.57
C TYR A 368 -15.19 6.49 4.30
N PRO A 369 -16.42 6.79 3.81
CA PRO A 369 -17.31 7.91 4.17
C PRO A 369 -18.08 7.77 5.50
N ALA A 370 -18.01 6.61 6.15
CA ALA A 370 -18.73 6.19 7.37
C ALA A 370 -20.24 5.98 7.19
N GLY A 371 -20.82 5.16 8.07
CA GLY A 371 -22.18 4.62 7.94
C GLY A 371 -22.21 3.24 7.27
N ASP A 372 -23.42 2.69 7.10
CA ASP A 372 -23.63 1.28 6.73
C ASP A 372 -23.64 1.01 5.21
N ASP A 373 -23.60 2.05 4.37
CA ASP A 373 -23.77 1.92 2.90
C ASP A 373 -22.67 1.10 2.20
N GLY A 374 -21.50 0.97 2.82
CA GLY A 374 -20.39 0.10 2.39
C GLY A 374 -20.54 -1.37 2.82
N SER A 375 -21.57 -1.74 3.58
CA SER A 375 -21.75 -3.11 4.06
C SER A 375 -22.02 -4.10 2.92
N TYR A 376 -21.61 -5.37 3.11
CA TYR A 376 -21.82 -6.46 2.14
C TYR A 376 -23.30 -6.80 1.90
N CYS A 377 -24.21 -6.39 2.80
CA CYS A 377 -25.66 -6.55 2.63
C CYS A 377 -26.29 -5.52 1.67
N MET A 378 -25.55 -4.50 1.23
CA MET A 378 -26.03 -3.46 0.32
C MET A 378 -25.97 -3.92 -1.14
N VAL A 379 -26.80 -4.91 -1.48
CA VAL A 379 -26.75 -5.64 -2.75
C VAL A 379 -27.48 -4.98 -3.93
N GLY A 380 -28.00 -3.76 -3.78
CA GLY A 380 -28.82 -3.07 -4.79
C GLY A 380 -30.33 -3.30 -4.63
N GLU A 381 -31.14 -2.54 -5.36
CA GLU A 381 -32.61 -2.52 -5.23
C GLU A 381 -33.34 -2.77 -6.54
N GLY A 382 -34.46 -3.50 -6.48
CA GLY A 382 -35.37 -3.69 -7.61
C GLY A 382 -34.70 -4.44 -8.75
N ALA A 383 -34.56 -3.81 -9.92
CA ALA A 383 -33.88 -4.41 -11.06
C ALA A 383 -32.36 -4.51 -10.87
N GLY A 384 -31.77 -3.66 -10.01
CA GLY A 384 -30.33 -3.67 -9.69
C GLY A 384 -29.96 -4.61 -8.53
N ALA A 385 -30.91 -5.34 -7.94
CA ALA A 385 -30.62 -6.27 -6.85
C ALA A 385 -29.69 -7.41 -7.33
N GLY A 386 -28.57 -7.59 -6.64
CA GLY A 386 -27.45 -8.45 -7.02
C GLY A 386 -26.37 -7.77 -7.86
N TYR A 387 -26.59 -6.54 -8.35
CA TYR A 387 -25.65 -5.80 -9.22
C TYR A 387 -24.84 -4.73 -8.47
N ASN A 388 -24.97 -4.66 -7.14
CA ASN A 388 -24.06 -3.94 -6.26
C ASN A 388 -23.34 -4.95 -5.36
N ILE A 389 -22.00 -4.89 -5.31
CA ILE A 389 -21.17 -5.81 -4.52
C ILE A 389 -20.17 -4.99 -3.71
N ASN A 390 -20.31 -5.00 -2.39
CA ASN A 390 -19.35 -4.41 -1.47
C ASN A 390 -18.55 -5.49 -0.74
N VAL A 391 -17.24 -5.25 -0.59
CA VAL A 391 -16.31 -6.08 0.16
C VAL A 391 -15.64 -5.22 1.24
N PRO A 392 -16.30 -5.05 2.40
CA PRO A 392 -15.83 -4.17 3.46
C PRO A 392 -14.74 -4.81 4.32
N TRP A 393 -13.52 -4.26 4.33
CA TRP A 393 -12.48 -4.73 5.25
C TRP A 393 -12.77 -4.34 6.70
N GLU A 394 -12.68 -5.33 7.59
CA GLU A 394 -12.77 -5.17 9.05
C GLU A 394 -11.65 -4.28 9.63
N HIS A 395 -10.49 -4.17 8.95
CA HIS A 395 -9.34 -3.38 9.39
C HIS A 395 -8.40 -2.97 8.23
N GLY A 396 -7.70 -1.85 8.43
CA GLY A 396 -6.74 -1.29 7.46
C GLY A 396 -5.35 -1.97 7.43
N GLN A 397 -5.27 -3.30 7.49
CA GLN A 397 -4.01 -4.05 7.30
C GLN A 397 -4.01 -4.99 6.08
N CYS A 398 -5.15 -5.15 5.40
CA CYS A 398 -5.30 -6.01 4.24
C CYS A 398 -4.37 -5.56 3.09
N GLY A 399 -3.76 -6.51 2.38
CA GLY A 399 -2.80 -6.26 1.30
C GLY A 399 -2.94 -7.24 0.13
N ASP A 400 -1.88 -7.40 -0.67
CA ASP A 400 -1.87 -8.14 -1.94
C ASP A 400 -2.58 -9.50 -1.88
N ALA A 401 -2.31 -10.31 -0.84
CA ALA A 401 -2.90 -11.64 -0.67
C ALA A 401 -4.42 -11.59 -0.41
N ASP A 402 -4.91 -10.54 0.24
CA ASP A 402 -6.32 -10.35 0.56
C ASP A 402 -7.13 -9.93 -0.67
N TYR A 403 -6.60 -8.95 -1.42
CA TYR A 403 -7.19 -8.51 -2.69
C TYR A 403 -7.23 -9.66 -3.71
N LEU A 404 -6.14 -10.44 -3.82
CA LEU A 404 -6.11 -11.62 -4.69
C LEU A 404 -7.10 -12.71 -4.27
N ALA A 405 -7.27 -12.96 -2.95
CA ALA A 405 -8.26 -13.91 -2.47
C ALA A 405 -9.70 -13.48 -2.82
N VAL A 406 -10.01 -12.18 -2.76
CA VAL A 406 -11.30 -11.64 -3.22
C VAL A 406 -11.43 -11.69 -4.75
N TRP A 407 -10.33 -11.53 -5.51
CA TRP A 407 -10.36 -11.67 -6.97
C TRP A 407 -10.74 -13.10 -7.37
N ASP A 408 -10.05 -14.11 -6.82
CA ASP A 408 -10.30 -15.52 -7.12
C ASP A 408 -11.64 -16.04 -6.57
N HIS A 409 -12.18 -15.47 -5.49
CA HIS A 409 -13.36 -16.01 -4.79
C HIS A 409 -14.61 -15.15 -4.84
N VAL A 410 -14.56 -13.91 -5.37
CA VAL A 410 -15.74 -13.07 -5.57
C VAL A 410 -15.74 -12.41 -6.95
N LEU A 411 -14.73 -11.60 -7.27
CA LEU A 411 -14.77 -10.75 -8.47
C LEU A 411 -14.75 -11.57 -9.77
N LEU A 412 -13.78 -12.47 -9.95
CA LEU A 412 -13.65 -13.24 -11.19
C LEU A 412 -14.86 -14.16 -11.45
N PRO A 413 -15.36 -14.96 -10.48
CA PRO A 413 -16.56 -15.78 -10.68
C PRO A 413 -17.82 -14.98 -11.07
N VAL A 414 -17.98 -13.77 -10.54
CA VAL A 414 -19.09 -12.87 -10.93
C VAL A 414 -18.82 -12.22 -12.29
N ALA A 415 -17.61 -11.72 -12.54
CA ALA A 415 -17.26 -11.05 -13.80
C ALA A 415 -17.37 -11.99 -15.02
N GLU A 416 -16.96 -13.26 -14.88
CA GLU A 416 -17.18 -14.30 -15.90
C GLU A 416 -18.68 -14.58 -16.13
N SER A 417 -19.47 -14.64 -15.06
CA SER A 417 -20.92 -14.87 -15.13
C SER A 417 -21.69 -13.70 -15.74
N TYR A 418 -21.30 -12.47 -15.39
CA TYR A 418 -21.88 -11.23 -15.89
C TYR A 418 -21.43 -10.93 -17.32
N ASN A 419 -20.19 -11.28 -17.68
CA ASN A 419 -19.58 -11.13 -19.01
C ASN A 419 -19.76 -9.70 -19.58
N PRO A 420 -19.11 -8.68 -18.97
CA PRO A 420 -19.27 -7.28 -19.35
C PRO A 420 -18.70 -6.97 -20.74
N ASP A 421 -19.29 -6.01 -21.46
CA ASP A 421 -18.78 -5.55 -22.76
C ASP A 421 -17.55 -4.64 -22.60
N ILE A 422 -17.43 -3.94 -21.45
CA ILE A 422 -16.30 -3.10 -21.06
C ILE A 422 -16.18 -3.04 -19.53
N ILE A 423 -14.94 -2.90 -19.02
CA ILE A 423 -14.65 -2.66 -17.60
C ILE A 423 -14.11 -1.23 -17.44
N LEU A 424 -14.74 -0.45 -16.58
CA LEU A 424 -14.27 0.86 -16.14
C LEU A 424 -13.80 0.76 -14.69
N ILE A 425 -12.80 1.55 -14.32
CA ILE A 425 -12.15 1.39 -13.02
C ILE A 425 -11.91 2.73 -12.33
N SER A 426 -12.39 2.81 -11.09
CA SER A 426 -12.13 3.89 -10.12
C SER A 426 -10.83 3.55 -9.38
N ALA A 427 -9.76 4.28 -9.68
CA ALA A 427 -8.41 3.72 -9.63
C ALA A 427 -7.56 4.10 -8.40
N GLY A 428 -7.77 3.41 -7.29
CA GLY A 428 -6.78 3.11 -6.23
C GLY A 428 -5.89 1.85 -6.40
N PHE A 429 -5.58 1.44 -7.65
CA PHE A 429 -4.68 0.35 -8.15
C PHE A 429 -5.06 -1.18 -8.09
N ASP A 430 -5.09 -1.88 -9.27
CA ASP A 430 -4.81 -3.33 -9.49
C ASP A 430 -5.98 -4.36 -9.79
N ALA A 431 -6.41 -4.92 -10.95
CA ALA A 431 -6.12 -4.92 -12.41
C ALA A 431 -7.41 -5.35 -13.21
N GLY A 432 -7.51 -5.52 -14.55
CA GLY A 432 -6.48 -5.44 -15.60
C GLY A 432 -6.90 -5.16 -17.08
N LYS A 433 -8.16 -5.29 -17.56
CA LYS A 433 -8.58 -4.92 -18.96
C LYS A 433 -9.60 -3.76 -18.98
N ILE A 434 -9.17 -2.55 -19.28
CA ILE A 434 -9.56 -1.37 -18.48
C ILE A 434 -9.72 -0.04 -19.25
N VAL A 435 -10.59 0.84 -18.73
CA VAL A 435 -10.34 2.31 -18.63
C VAL A 435 -10.05 2.68 -17.17
N MET A 436 -8.86 3.20 -16.89
CA MET A 436 -8.42 3.51 -15.52
C MET A 436 -8.54 5.01 -15.24
N ALA A 437 -9.44 5.42 -14.35
CA ALA A 437 -9.56 6.82 -13.91
C ALA A 437 -8.93 6.98 -12.52
N LEU A 438 -7.86 7.77 -12.38
CA LEU A 438 -7.23 8.00 -11.07
C LEU A 438 -8.22 8.65 -10.09
N GLU A 439 -8.40 8.02 -8.93
CA GLU A 439 -9.29 8.48 -7.85
C GLU A 439 -8.48 9.00 -6.65
N GLY A 440 -8.31 8.20 -5.60
CA GLY A 440 -7.60 8.55 -4.37
C GLY A 440 -6.09 8.28 -4.39
N GLY A 441 -5.57 8.05 -3.18
CA GLY A 441 -4.14 7.88 -2.92
C GLY A 441 -3.42 9.21 -2.64
N TYR A 442 -2.64 9.27 -1.55
CA TYR A 442 -2.04 10.52 -1.04
C TYR A 442 -0.53 10.46 -0.78
N ASN A 443 0.10 9.28 -0.88
CA ASN A 443 1.56 9.14 -0.85
C ASN A 443 2.11 9.19 -2.28
N LEU A 444 2.82 10.26 -2.64
CA LEU A 444 3.31 10.51 -4.00
C LEU A 444 4.15 9.35 -4.57
N ASN A 445 4.96 8.68 -3.75
CA ASN A 445 5.78 7.56 -4.19
C ASN A 445 4.94 6.29 -4.39
N SER A 446 3.98 6.02 -3.51
CA SER A 446 3.03 4.92 -3.68
C SER A 446 2.19 5.11 -4.93
N ILE A 447 1.60 6.29 -5.14
CA ILE A 447 0.81 6.62 -6.35
C ILE A 447 1.68 6.44 -7.60
N ALA A 448 2.88 7.02 -7.64
CA ALA A 448 3.74 6.94 -8.82
C ALA A 448 4.17 5.49 -9.13
N ASN A 449 4.51 4.70 -8.11
CA ASN A 449 4.90 3.30 -8.28
C ASN A 449 3.71 2.41 -8.66
N SER A 450 2.52 2.65 -8.09
CA SER A 450 1.32 1.86 -8.38
C SER A 450 0.72 2.24 -9.73
N VAL A 451 0.57 3.53 -10.08
CA VAL A 451 0.22 3.96 -11.45
C VAL A 451 1.21 3.41 -12.47
N LEU A 452 2.51 3.35 -12.14
CA LEU A 452 3.49 2.68 -12.99
C LEU A 452 3.22 1.17 -13.08
N ALA A 453 2.92 0.48 -11.99
CA ALA A 453 2.58 -0.95 -12.02
C ALA A 453 1.31 -1.23 -12.86
N CYS A 454 0.23 -0.46 -12.68
CA CYS A 454 -0.98 -0.53 -13.50
C CYS A 454 -0.67 -0.22 -14.97
N ALA A 455 0.11 0.82 -15.25
CA ALA A 455 0.51 1.17 -16.62
C ALA A 455 1.32 0.06 -17.29
N LYS A 456 2.19 -0.60 -16.53
CA LYS A 456 2.94 -1.78 -16.97
C LYS A 456 2.01 -2.96 -17.29
N VAL A 457 1.09 -3.30 -16.40
CA VAL A 457 0.09 -4.36 -16.61
C VAL A 457 -0.83 -4.04 -17.80
N LEU A 458 -1.15 -2.76 -18.03
CA LEU A 458 -1.96 -2.29 -19.16
C LEU A 458 -1.20 -2.19 -20.49
N LEU A 459 0.14 -2.20 -20.41
CA LEU A 459 1.07 -2.46 -21.51
C LEU A 459 1.48 -3.96 -21.53
N GLU A 460 0.71 -4.81 -20.85
CA GLU A 460 0.84 -6.27 -20.80
C GLU A 460 2.18 -6.81 -20.23
N GLU A 461 2.97 -5.96 -19.54
CA GLU A 461 4.05 -6.42 -18.67
C GLU A 461 3.49 -7.26 -17.51
N LYS A 462 4.19 -8.33 -17.11
CA LYS A 462 3.81 -9.09 -15.90
C LYS A 462 3.97 -8.21 -14.65
N PRO A 463 3.02 -8.25 -13.68
CA PRO A 463 3.12 -7.48 -12.44
C PRO A 463 4.35 -7.90 -11.61
N VAL A 464 4.83 -7.01 -10.75
CA VAL A 464 5.93 -7.30 -9.82
C VAL A 464 5.42 -8.23 -8.73
N VAL A 465 5.62 -9.53 -8.90
CA VAL A 465 5.21 -10.55 -7.93
C VAL A 465 5.99 -10.36 -6.62
N GLY A 466 5.28 -9.93 -5.57
CA GLY A 466 5.75 -9.89 -4.19
C GLY A 466 6.02 -11.29 -3.62
N SER A 467 6.37 -11.39 -2.33
CA SER A 467 6.69 -12.70 -1.74
C SER A 467 5.50 -13.67 -1.80
N ILE A 468 5.75 -14.87 -2.32
CA ILE A 468 4.79 -15.98 -2.45
C ILE A 468 4.40 -16.57 -1.08
N GLU A 469 5.00 -16.07 0.01
CA GLU A 469 4.81 -16.54 1.38
C GLU A 469 3.65 -15.86 2.13
N ALA A 470 3.04 -14.81 1.56
CA ALA A 470 1.88 -14.15 2.16
C ALA A 470 0.61 -15.02 2.04
N GLN A 471 -0.27 -14.95 3.04
CA GLN A 471 -1.60 -15.56 3.07
C GLN A 471 -2.63 -14.48 3.48
N PRO A 472 -3.89 -14.56 3.01
CA PRO A 472 -4.94 -13.64 3.43
C PRO A 472 -5.29 -13.81 4.92
N PHE A 473 -5.78 -12.75 5.55
CA PHE A 473 -6.24 -12.78 6.94
C PHE A 473 -7.54 -13.59 7.13
N GLU A 474 -7.78 -14.09 8.35
CA GLU A 474 -9.06 -14.75 8.68
C GLU A 474 -10.27 -13.81 8.54
N SER A 475 -10.07 -12.50 8.78
CA SER A 475 -11.05 -11.43 8.53
C SER A 475 -11.43 -11.35 7.05
N THR A 476 -10.44 -11.33 6.15
CA THR A 476 -10.65 -11.43 4.70
C THR A 476 -11.48 -12.65 4.33
N TRP A 477 -11.19 -13.81 4.93
CA TRP A 477 -11.97 -15.03 4.67
C TRP A 477 -13.41 -14.93 5.18
N ARG A 478 -13.65 -14.33 6.36
CA ARG A 478 -15.02 -14.02 6.84
C ARG A 478 -15.77 -13.12 5.87
N VAL A 479 -15.15 -12.01 5.44
CA VAL A 479 -15.77 -11.07 4.49
C VAL A 479 -16.09 -11.77 3.16
N ILE A 480 -15.19 -12.59 2.61
CA ILE A 480 -15.46 -13.42 1.43
C ILE A 480 -16.65 -14.38 1.66
N GLN A 481 -16.75 -14.99 2.84
CA GLN A 481 -17.85 -15.89 3.19
C GLN A 481 -19.20 -15.17 3.28
N GLU A 482 -19.29 -14.01 3.95
CA GLU A 482 -20.54 -13.24 4.06
C GLU A 482 -20.95 -12.61 2.72
N VAL A 483 -20.01 -12.05 1.95
CA VAL A 483 -20.27 -11.52 0.60
C VAL A 483 -20.82 -12.63 -0.31
N ARG A 484 -20.25 -13.84 -0.27
CA ARG A 484 -20.82 -15.01 -0.97
C ARG A 484 -22.14 -15.46 -0.38
N HIS A 485 -22.37 -15.31 0.93
CA HIS A 485 -23.64 -15.66 1.57
C HIS A 485 -24.79 -14.83 1.01
N GLU A 486 -24.65 -13.51 0.93
CA GLU A 486 -25.70 -12.63 0.43
C GLU A 486 -25.89 -12.79 -1.09
N LEU A 487 -24.80 -12.98 -1.84
CA LEU A 487 -24.83 -12.92 -3.30
C LEU A 487 -25.10 -14.24 -4.03
N LYS A 488 -24.98 -15.40 -3.36
CA LYS A 488 -25.19 -16.74 -3.96
C LYS A 488 -26.54 -16.95 -4.66
N THR A 489 -27.58 -16.21 -4.26
CA THR A 489 -28.92 -16.26 -4.85
C THR A 489 -29.03 -15.52 -6.18
N PHE A 490 -28.17 -14.51 -6.39
CA PHE A 490 -28.07 -13.74 -7.63
C PHE A 490 -26.99 -14.35 -8.56
N TRP A 491 -25.90 -14.85 -7.98
CA TRP A 491 -24.74 -15.37 -8.70
C TRP A 491 -24.45 -16.83 -8.31
N PRO A 492 -24.98 -17.83 -9.05
CA PRO A 492 -24.77 -19.25 -8.76
C PRO A 492 -23.29 -19.68 -8.72
N ALA A 493 -22.38 -18.95 -9.37
CA ALA A 493 -20.94 -19.17 -9.26
C ALA A 493 -20.39 -18.98 -7.83
N LEU A 494 -21.07 -18.20 -6.99
CA LEU A 494 -20.75 -18.00 -5.58
C LEU A 494 -21.37 -19.05 -4.65
N ALA A 495 -22.29 -19.88 -5.15
CA ALA A 495 -22.96 -20.94 -4.37
C ALA A 495 -22.09 -22.19 -4.14
N VAL A 496 -20.93 -22.31 -4.78
CA VAL A 496 -19.96 -23.38 -4.54
C VAL A 496 -19.38 -23.23 -3.13
N GLU A 497 -19.33 -24.32 -2.35
CA GLU A 497 -18.66 -24.30 -1.04
C GLU A 497 -17.17 -24.02 -1.19
N LEU A 498 -16.66 -23.03 -0.45
CA LEU A 498 -15.23 -22.76 -0.38
C LEU A 498 -14.50 -23.88 0.40
N PRO A 499 -13.25 -24.22 0.05
CA PRO A 499 -12.54 -25.29 0.75
C PRO A 499 -12.32 -24.97 2.23
N GLN A 500 -12.88 -25.79 3.14
CA GLN A 500 -12.61 -25.72 4.59
C GLN A 500 -11.12 -25.89 4.96
N LYS A 501 -10.24 -26.23 4.01
CA LYS A 501 -8.85 -26.62 4.22
C LYS A 501 -7.79 -25.53 4.04
N VAL A 502 -8.16 -24.28 3.74
CA VAL A 502 -7.20 -23.17 3.72
C VAL A 502 -6.60 -22.94 5.12
N LEU A 503 -7.41 -23.10 6.17
CA LEU A 503 -6.98 -23.06 7.59
C LEU A 503 -6.15 -24.28 8.05
N ALA A 504 -5.63 -25.12 7.14
CA ALA A 504 -5.12 -26.46 7.47
C ALA A 504 -3.84 -26.90 6.74
N SER A 505 -2.95 -25.99 6.35
CA SER A 505 -1.61 -26.32 5.84
C SER A 505 -0.50 -26.01 6.86
N ASN A 506 -0.08 -27.04 7.61
CA ASN A 506 1.01 -26.94 8.59
C ASN A 506 2.41 -26.84 7.92
N SER A 507 2.81 -25.63 7.50
CA SER A 507 4.19 -25.29 7.17
C SER A 507 4.69 -24.13 8.04
N ARG A 508 5.38 -24.49 9.13
CA ARG A 508 5.87 -23.59 10.17
C ARG A 508 6.91 -22.56 9.66
N PRO A 509 6.72 -21.26 9.91
CA PRO A 509 7.83 -20.37 10.31
C PRO A 509 8.43 -20.88 11.63
N CYS A 510 9.72 -20.59 11.89
CA CYS A 510 10.35 -21.03 13.15
C CYS A 510 9.64 -20.41 14.39
N PRO A 511 9.51 -21.14 15.51
CA PRO A 511 8.58 -20.78 16.55
C PRO A 511 9.06 -19.60 17.41
N VAL A 512 8.17 -18.61 17.53
CA VAL A 512 7.87 -18.00 18.84
C VAL A 512 6.56 -18.65 19.29
N GLU A 513 6.52 -19.22 20.50
CA GLU A 513 5.34 -19.95 20.96
C GLU A 513 4.22 -18.99 21.38
N VAL A 514 3.24 -18.81 20.49
CA VAL A 514 1.92 -18.31 20.89
C VAL A 514 1.31 -19.35 21.83
N GLN A 515 1.31 -19.07 23.12
CA GLN A 515 0.50 -19.85 24.06
C GLN A 515 -0.98 -19.62 23.75
N ASN A 516 -1.76 -20.71 23.73
CA ASN A 516 -3.18 -20.64 23.37
C ASN A 516 -3.92 -19.69 24.31
N PHE A 517 -4.55 -18.65 23.77
CA PHE A 517 -5.55 -17.88 24.52
C PHE A 517 -6.72 -18.81 24.89
N PRO A 518 -7.00 -19.06 26.18
CA PRO A 518 -8.19 -19.78 26.56
C PRO A 518 -9.42 -18.88 26.40
N PHE A 519 -10.54 -19.47 25.99
CA PHE A 519 -11.86 -18.81 25.88
C PHE A 519 -12.35 -18.14 27.18
N ASN A 520 -11.65 -18.40 28.29
CA ASN A 520 -11.86 -17.81 29.62
C ASN A 520 -11.55 -16.30 29.70
N PHE A 521 -10.81 -15.71 28.74
CA PHE A 521 -10.44 -14.28 28.79
C PHE A 521 -11.66 -13.36 28.92
N PHE A 522 -12.69 -13.60 28.09
CA PHE A 522 -13.93 -12.81 28.11
C PHE A 522 -14.71 -13.00 29.42
N GLN A 523 -14.75 -14.23 29.95
CA GLN A 523 -15.49 -14.55 31.17
C GLN A 523 -14.80 -14.01 32.43
N SER A 524 -13.48 -14.09 32.53
CA SER A 524 -12.73 -13.54 33.66
C SER A 524 -12.83 -12.01 33.74
N PHE A 525 -12.83 -11.32 32.59
CA PHE A 525 -12.98 -9.86 32.54
C PHE A 525 -14.40 -9.41 32.98
N LEU A 526 -15.44 -10.11 32.52
CA LEU A 526 -16.83 -9.89 32.98
C LEU A 526 -17.04 -10.24 34.45
N ASN A 527 -16.39 -11.30 34.96
CA ASN A 527 -16.48 -11.65 36.38
C ASN A 527 -15.80 -10.59 37.27
N LEU A 528 -14.75 -9.91 36.77
CA LEU A 528 -14.07 -8.84 37.51
C LEU A 528 -14.95 -7.58 37.63
N SER A 529 -15.63 -7.18 36.54
CA SER A 529 -16.56 -6.04 36.58
C SER A 529 -17.81 -6.34 37.41
N GLN A 530 -18.32 -7.58 37.36
CA GLN A 530 -19.44 -7.99 38.22
C GLN A 530 -19.05 -7.99 39.71
N ALA A 531 -17.86 -8.49 40.07
CA ALA A 531 -17.39 -8.48 41.45
C ALA A 531 -17.20 -7.05 42.02
N MET A 532 -16.79 -6.08 41.19
CA MET A 532 -16.73 -4.67 41.58
C MET A 532 -18.13 -4.06 41.78
N MET A 533 -19.14 -4.48 41.00
CA MET A 533 -20.52 -4.00 41.12
C MET A 533 -21.25 -4.60 42.33
N ASP A 534 -21.09 -5.90 42.58
CA ASP A 534 -21.79 -6.60 43.66
C ASP A 534 -21.31 -6.15 45.06
N SER A 535 -20.02 -5.80 45.19
CA SER A 535 -19.44 -5.29 46.44
C SER A 535 -19.87 -3.85 46.80
N LEU A 536 -20.58 -3.16 45.91
CA LEU A 536 -21.11 -1.80 46.13
C LEU A 536 -22.61 -1.78 46.47
N ASN A 537 -23.30 -2.93 46.45
CA ASN A 537 -24.76 -3.04 46.58
C ASN A 537 -25.23 -3.46 47.99
N LEU A 538 -24.67 -2.88 49.05
CA LEU A 538 -25.22 -2.98 50.41
C LEU A 538 -25.71 -1.64 50.97
N SER A 539 -26.93 -1.66 51.52
CA SER A 539 -27.63 -0.60 52.25
C SER A 539 -27.96 0.70 51.49
N SER A 540 -29.15 0.73 50.88
CA SER A 540 -29.86 1.97 50.53
C SER A 540 -31.32 1.94 51.02
N SER A 541 -31.56 2.52 52.20
CA SER A 541 -32.88 2.83 52.75
C SER A 541 -32.71 3.76 53.95
N SER A 542 -33.44 4.86 54.14
CA SER A 542 -34.47 5.48 53.30
C SER A 542 -34.81 6.86 53.89
N GLU A 543 -35.06 7.87 53.07
CA GLU A 543 -35.60 9.16 53.54
C GLU A 543 -36.79 9.61 52.68
N SER A 544 -37.71 10.35 53.30
CA SER A 544 -38.85 11.00 52.67
C SER A 544 -39.24 12.27 53.44
N ASP A 545 -39.13 13.40 52.76
CA ASP A 545 -39.97 14.60 52.83
C ASP A 545 -40.19 15.33 54.18
N VAL A 546 -39.95 16.65 54.20
CA VAL A 546 -40.99 17.73 54.17
C VAL A 546 -40.39 19.13 54.46
N GLU A 547 -40.91 20.13 53.74
CA GLU A 547 -41.04 21.61 53.95
C GLU A 547 -40.66 22.21 55.34
N SER A 548 -40.25 23.47 55.55
CA SER A 548 -39.78 24.64 54.74
C SER A 548 -38.93 25.55 55.69
N ASP A 549 -38.58 26.85 55.54
CA ASP A 549 -38.96 28.00 54.68
C ASP A 549 -37.89 29.13 54.76
N GLY A 550 -38.10 30.29 54.09
CA GLY A 550 -37.52 31.58 54.50
C GLY A 550 -36.55 32.31 53.55
N GLU A 551 -36.84 33.58 53.26
CA GLU A 551 -36.09 34.58 52.46
C GLU A 551 -34.60 34.75 52.91
N ALA A 552 -33.59 35.09 52.07
CA ALA A 552 -33.55 36.23 51.15
C ALA A 552 -32.24 36.31 50.31
N SER A 553 -32.27 37.11 49.22
CA SER A 553 -31.13 37.80 48.57
C SER A 553 -29.94 36.99 47.99
N SER A 554 -29.93 36.77 46.67
CA SER A 554 -29.08 37.57 45.74
C SER A 554 -29.08 37.04 44.28
N THR A 555 -28.62 37.90 43.36
CA THR A 555 -28.10 37.57 42.01
C THR A 555 -29.14 37.23 40.92
N ILE A 556 -28.83 37.66 39.69
CA ILE A 556 -29.68 37.52 38.50
C ILE A 556 -29.39 36.19 37.79
N ARG A 557 -30.44 35.43 37.47
CA ARG A 557 -30.41 34.47 36.34
C ARG A 557 -31.68 34.61 35.53
N SER A 558 -31.54 34.98 34.26
CA SER A 558 -32.62 35.09 33.28
C SER A 558 -32.52 33.99 32.24
N SER A 559 -33.64 33.30 32.00
CA SER A 559 -34.01 32.63 30.73
C SER A 559 -33.03 31.66 30.04
N ASN A 560 -33.50 30.43 29.83
CA ASN A 560 -33.39 29.63 28.59
C ASN A 560 -32.00 29.33 27.97
N PHE A 561 -31.79 28.04 27.72
CA PHE A 561 -30.73 27.43 26.87
C PHE A 561 -29.27 27.53 27.38
N VAL A 562 -28.63 26.36 27.46
CA VAL A 562 -27.18 26.13 27.59
C VAL A 562 -26.50 26.58 28.90
N GLU A 563 -26.03 25.60 29.66
CA GLU A 563 -24.81 25.53 30.50
C GLU A 563 -24.77 24.06 31.00
N ILE A 564 -23.72 23.24 30.86
CA ILE A 564 -22.28 23.37 31.22
C ILE A 564 -22.12 23.41 32.76
N ILE A 565 -20.98 22.90 33.26
CA ILE A 565 -20.53 22.83 34.67
C ILE A 565 -21.07 21.62 35.46
N GLU A 566 -20.29 20.80 36.17
CA GLU A 566 -18.82 20.53 36.27
C GLU A 566 -18.62 19.27 37.17
N PRO A 567 -17.40 18.75 37.41
CA PRO A 567 -16.23 18.60 36.53
C PRO A 567 -15.68 17.15 36.63
N LEU A 568 -14.37 17.00 36.37
CA LEU A 568 -13.55 15.80 36.56
C LEU A 568 -13.33 15.39 38.04
N SER A 569 -14.09 15.89 39.02
CA SER A 569 -13.85 15.70 40.46
C SER A 569 -14.22 14.32 41.04
N LYS A 570 -14.34 13.29 40.18
CA LYS A 570 -14.60 11.90 40.58
C LYS A 570 -13.65 10.88 39.92
N LEU A 571 -12.59 11.35 39.28
CA LEU A 571 -11.33 10.60 39.30
C LEU A 571 -10.63 11.02 40.59
N ASN A 572 -10.39 10.07 41.50
CA ASN A 572 -9.59 10.35 42.69
C ASN A 572 -8.16 10.68 42.24
N ILE A 573 -7.82 11.97 42.32
CA ILE A 573 -6.50 12.37 42.78
C ILE A 573 -6.42 11.85 44.23
N ASP A 574 -5.36 11.13 44.60
CA ASP A 574 -5.15 10.76 46.00
C ASP A 574 -4.99 12.03 46.84
N GLU A 575 -5.85 12.21 47.83
CA GLU A 575 -5.61 13.16 48.92
C GLU A 575 -4.54 12.60 49.86
N ASP A 576 -3.77 13.48 50.50
CA ASP A 576 -2.67 13.07 51.39
C ASP A 576 -3.15 12.21 52.59
N ASN A 577 -2.88 10.92 52.50
CA ASN A 577 -2.25 10.12 53.56
C ASN A 577 -3.00 9.97 54.91
N GLN A 578 -3.57 8.77 55.15
CA GLN A 578 -3.61 8.15 56.50
C GLN A 578 -3.98 6.66 56.45
N GLY A 579 -3.05 5.77 56.84
CA GLY A 579 -3.20 4.32 56.65
C GLY A 579 -3.68 3.50 57.87
N LYS A 580 -3.83 2.19 57.64
CA LYS A 580 -3.72 1.09 58.64
C LYS A 580 -3.65 -0.26 57.93
N ALA A 581 -2.77 -1.15 58.40
CA ALA A 581 -2.58 -2.48 57.81
C ALA A 581 -3.29 -3.59 58.60
N VAL A 582 -3.85 -4.58 57.89
CA VAL A 582 -4.19 -5.94 58.38
C VAL A 582 -3.85 -6.94 57.26
N VAL A 583 -3.60 -8.20 57.62
CA VAL A 583 -2.88 -9.21 56.79
C VAL A 583 -3.79 -10.40 56.41
N SER A 584 -3.34 -11.20 55.43
CA SER A 584 -3.70 -12.61 55.11
C SER A 584 -4.62 -12.82 53.87
N ASN A 585 -4.45 -13.88 53.05
CA ASN A 585 -3.37 -14.88 53.01
C ASN A 585 -3.18 -15.57 51.63
N HIS A 586 -1.95 -16.02 51.38
CA HIS A 586 -1.49 -17.04 50.41
C HIS A 586 -1.88 -16.95 48.91
N ILE A 587 -0.85 -16.73 48.10
CA ILE A 587 -0.76 -17.11 46.69
C ILE A 587 0.30 -18.24 46.59
N PRO A 588 0.08 -19.35 45.84
CA PRO A 588 1.13 -20.34 45.56
C PRO A 588 2.23 -19.76 44.65
N ALA A 589 3.50 -20.04 44.95
CA ALA A 589 4.63 -19.49 44.21
C ALA A 589 5.09 -20.41 43.07
N GLU A 590 5.44 -19.81 41.92
CA GLU A 590 6.40 -20.21 40.87
C GLU A 590 6.15 -19.27 39.66
N GLN A 591 7.11 -18.63 39.00
CA GLN A 591 8.58 -18.66 39.11
C GLN A 591 9.13 -17.23 39.35
N THR A 592 10.22 -17.09 40.11
CA THR A 592 10.88 -15.80 40.38
C THR A 592 12.09 -15.55 39.49
N TYR A 593 12.15 -14.37 38.85
CA TYR A 593 13.40 -13.82 38.33
C TYR A 593 14.27 -13.36 39.51
N VAL A 594 15.31 -14.13 39.84
CA VAL A 594 16.24 -13.80 40.92
C VAL A 594 17.50 -13.16 40.35
N VAL A 595 17.53 -11.83 40.36
CA VAL A 595 18.76 -11.02 40.49
C VAL A 595 18.66 -10.36 41.86
N SER A 596 19.72 -10.40 42.68
CA SER A 596 19.62 -9.90 44.04
C SER A 596 19.67 -8.36 44.09
N SER A 597 18.89 -7.77 44.99
CA SER A 597 18.98 -6.32 45.29
C SER A 597 20.32 -5.92 45.92
N GLU A 598 21.14 -6.90 46.30
CA GLU A 598 22.47 -6.74 46.86
C GLU A 598 23.54 -6.56 45.76
N GLU A 599 23.39 -7.19 44.59
CA GLU A 599 24.28 -7.00 43.42
C GLU A 599 24.22 -5.57 42.86
N CYS A 600 23.02 -4.98 42.76
CA CYS A 600 22.87 -3.59 42.32
C CYS A 600 23.51 -2.58 43.30
N ARG A 601 23.57 -2.89 44.60
CA ARG A 601 24.20 -2.04 45.62
C ARG A 601 25.72 -2.21 45.64
N ASN A 602 26.22 -3.44 45.53
CA ASN A 602 27.66 -3.72 45.51
C ASN A 602 28.38 -3.09 44.31
N ALA A 603 27.68 -2.88 43.19
CA ALA A 603 28.22 -2.17 42.02
C ALA A 603 28.60 -0.69 42.29
N GLN A 604 28.13 -0.07 43.37
CA GLN A 604 28.41 1.33 43.70
C GLN A 604 29.79 1.55 44.35
N ALA A 605 30.45 0.50 44.87
CA ALA A 605 31.60 0.64 45.77
C ALA A 605 32.98 0.77 45.10
N LEU A 606 33.08 0.75 43.76
CA LEU A 606 34.35 0.53 43.05
C LEU A 606 34.69 1.53 41.92
N VAL A 607 33.96 2.65 41.79
CA VAL A 607 34.21 3.65 40.72
C VAL A 607 34.77 4.95 41.32
N PRO A 608 36.02 5.35 41.01
CA PRO A 608 36.56 6.66 41.36
C PRO A 608 35.83 7.80 40.62
N ASP A 609 35.82 8.99 41.23
CA ASP A 609 34.95 10.12 40.85
C ASP A 609 35.22 10.73 39.45
N ASP A 610 36.40 10.47 38.86
CA ASP A 610 36.93 11.07 37.63
C ASP A 610 36.85 10.17 36.37
N SER A 611 35.84 9.28 36.28
CA SER A 611 35.63 8.47 35.06
C SER A 611 34.89 9.27 33.96
N VAL A 612 35.53 9.42 32.80
CA VAL A 612 35.06 10.31 31.71
C VAL A 612 33.97 9.68 30.82
N ASP A 613 33.92 8.35 30.74
CA ASP A 613 32.89 7.63 29.98
C ASP A 613 31.63 7.39 30.84
N GLY A 614 30.54 8.10 30.51
CA GLY A 614 29.27 8.12 31.26
C GLY A 614 28.41 6.84 31.20
N CYS A 615 29.01 5.67 31.37
CA CYS A 615 28.33 4.38 31.40
C CYS A 615 28.00 3.97 32.85
N PHE A 616 26.83 4.35 33.34
CA PHE A 616 26.40 4.04 34.71
C PHE A 616 26.09 2.54 34.88
N PRO A 617 26.60 1.84 35.93
CA PRO A 617 26.41 0.38 36.09
C PRO A 617 24.96 -0.09 36.17
N TRP A 618 24.03 0.77 36.59
CA TRP A 618 22.61 0.43 36.64
C TRP A 618 21.98 0.27 35.25
N ARG A 619 22.51 0.95 34.23
CA ARG A 619 21.94 0.94 32.86
C ARG A 619 21.98 -0.44 32.23
N SER A 620 23.14 -1.10 32.22
CA SER A 620 23.24 -2.47 31.67
C SER A 620 22.27 -3.46 32.34
N VAL A 621 21.96 -3.30 33.63
CA VAL A 621 20.96 -4.09 34.35
C VAL A 621 19.53 -3.71 33.92
N LEU A 622 19.15 -2.43 34.06
CA LEU A 622 17.79 -1.95 33.75
C LEU A 622 17.48 -1.96 32.24
N SER A 623 18.49 -2.08 31.39
CA SER A 623 18.31 -2.34 29.96
C SER A 623 17.67 -3.70 29.71
N ASN A 624 17.90 -4.72 30.55
CA ASN A 624 17.38 -6.07 30.33
C ASN A 624 16.08 -6.35 31.12
N ILE A 625 15.45 -5.28 31.64
CA ILE A 625 14.18 -5.35 32.33
C ILE A 625 13.13 -4.69 31.44
N GLU A 626 12.10 -5.46 31.15
CA GLU A 626 11.05 -5.16 30.18
C GLU A 626 9.80 -4.64 30.90
N VAL A 627 9.27 -3.49 30.48
CA VAL A 627 8.06 -2.87 31.05
C VAL A 627 7.14 -2.36 29.94
N TRP A 628 5.83 -2.38 30.17
CA TRP A 628 4.88 -1.68 29.30
C TRP A 628 4.69 -0.25 29.80
N TYR A 629 4.65 0.72 28.88
CA TYR A 629 4.25 2.09 29.22
C TYR A 629 2.91 2.43 28.58
N GLY A 630 1.90 2.64 29.41
CA GLY A 630 0.60 3.14 28.98
C GLY A 630 0.58 4.67 28.98
N SER A 631 0.29 5.32 27.85
CA SER A 631 0.04 6.76 27.82
C SER A 631 -1.46 7.04 27.71
N TYR A 632 -2.08 7.47 28.81
CA TYR A 632 -3.43 8.00 28.84
C TYR A 632 -3.50 9.20 29.78
N GLY A 633 -3.98 10.34 29.29
CA GLY A 633 -4.16 11.56 30.10
C GLY A 633 -2.88 12.25 30.59
N SER A 634 -1.73 11.56 30.60
CA SER A 634 -0.41 12.14 30.89
C SER A 634 -0.18 13.37 30.02
N ASN A 635 0.18 14.49 30.64
CA ASN A 635 0.40 15.82 30.06
C ASN A 635 1.67 15.93 29.17
N MET A 636 2.12 14.79 28.63
CA MET A 636 3.24 14.67 27.70
C MET A 636 2.71 14.76 26.26
N TRP A 637 3.09 15.81 25.55
CA TRP A 637 2.55 16.13 24.22
C TRP A 637 2.76 14.99 23.21
N LYS A 638 1.68 14.49 22.59
CA LYS A 638 1.67 13.27 21.74
C LYS A 638 2.82 13.22 20.70
N PRO A 639 3.13 14.28 19.93
CA PRO A 639 4.30 14.30 19.03
C PRO A 639 5.66 14.21 19.74
N ARG A 640 5.85 14.87 20.90
CA ARG A 640 7.08 14.78 21.71
C ARG A 640 7.30 13.36 22.21
N PHE A 641 6.24 12.73 22.72
CA PHE A 641 6.26 11.33 23.15
C PHE A 641 6.59 10.37 21.98
N LEU A 642 5.93 10.54 20.83
CA LEU A 642 6.21 9.74 19.62
C LEU A 642 7.69 9.89 19.17
N CYS A 643 8.23 11.11 19.16
CA CYS A 643 9.64 11.33 18.80
C CYS A 643 10.63 10.60 19.74
N TYR A 644 10.33 10.45 21.03
CA TYR A 644 11.20 9.72 21.96
C TYR A 644 11.28 8.22 21.67
N ILE A 645 10.20 7.63 21.16
CA ILE A 645 10.08 6.17 20.97
C ILE A 645 10.32 5.73 19.51
N GLU A 646 10.18 6.62 18.53
CA GLU A 646 10.43 6.33 17.09
C GLU A 646 11.92 6.07 16.74
N GLY A 647 12.82 6.02 17.73
CA GLY A 647 14.12 5.36 17.63
C GLY A 647 14.06 3.82 17.65
N GLY A 648 12.93 3.23 18.06
CA GLY A 648 12.61 1.81 17.95
C GLY A 648 11.55 1.54 16.87
N LYS A 649 11.40 0.26 16.47
CA LYS A 649 10.28 -0.17 15.59
C LYS A 649 9.02 -0.35 16.43
N ILE A 650 7.88 0.16 15.96
CA ILE A 650 6.63 0.20 16.73
C ILE A 650 5.40 -0.18 15.90
N LEU A 651 4.58 -1.10 16.41
CA LEU A 651 3.16 -1.24 16.09
C LEU A 651 2.32 -0.61 17.21
N LYS A 652 1.14 -0.05 16.87
CA LYS A 652 0.36 0.84 17.75
C LYS A 652 -1.05 0.28 17.95
N PHE A 653 -1.41 -0.10 19.18
CA PHE A 653 -2.76 -0.53 19.54
C PHE A 653 -3.48 0.56 20.35
N TRP A 654 -4.77 0.75 20.07
CA TRP A 654 -5.63 1.73 20.77
C TRP A 654 -6.80 1.01 21.43
N TYR A 655 -6.77 0.86 22.75
CA TYR A 655 -7.90 0.34 23.50
C TYR A 655 -8.87 1.47 23.82
N ARG A 656 -10.05 1.44 23.21
CA ARG A 656 -11.19 2.30 23.52
C ARG A 656 -11.99 1.68 24.67
N LEU A 657 -11.77 2.18 25.89
CA LEU A 657 -12.68 1.93 27.01
C LEU A 657 -13.72 3.05 27.03
N THR A 658 -15.00 2.74 27.23
CA THR A 658 -16.06 3.77 27.34
C THR A 658 -16.61 3.79 28.76
N SER A 659 -16.57 4.96 29.42
CA SER A 659 -17.11 5.15 30.77
C SER A 659 -17.76 6.53 30.89
N ASN A 660 -18.91 6.61 31.56
CA ASN A 660 -19.71 7.84 31.71
C ASN A 660 -19.89 8.65 30.41
N GLY A 661 -20.08 7.95 29.28
CA GLY A 661 -20.30 8.56 27.96
C GLY A 661 -19.05 9.20 27.31
N LYS A 662 -17.85 8.97 27.86
CA LYS A 662 -16.58 9.36 27.23
C LYS A 662 -15.76 8.13 26.83
N ASP A 663 -15.03 8.28 25.73
CA ASP A 663 -14.08 7.30 25.24
C ASP A 663 -12.67 7.60 25.74
N PHE A 664 -12.09 6.62 26.43
CA PHE A 664 -10.76 6.59 27.01
C PHE A 664 -9.88 5.77 26.07
N PHE A 665 -8.97 6.42 25.36
CA PHE A 665 -8.10 5.77 24.38
C PHE A 665 -6.74 5.47 25.01
N ILE A 666 -6.59 4.27 25.60
CA ILE A 666 -5.28 3.81 26.07
C ILE A 666 -4.44 3.41 24.86
N LEU A 667 -3.34 4.13 24.64
CA LEU A 667 -2.31 3.72 23.69
C LEU A 667 -1.42 2.68 24.36
N VAL A 668 -1.46 1.45 23.85
CA VAL A 668 -0.57 0.34 24.22
C VAL A 668 0.41 0.12 23.06
N ILE A 669 1.69 -0.01 23.41
CA ILE A 669 2.80 0.14 22.46
C ILE A 669 3.59 -1.15 22.41
N ASP A 670 3.42 -1.89 21.31
CA ASP A 670 3.98 -3.23 21.07
C ASP A 670 5.48 -3.17 20.69
N SER A 671 6.22 -2.44 21.51
CA SER A 671 7.67 -2.25 21.45
C SER A 671 8.13 -1.90 22.86
N ILE A 672 8.27 -2.93 23.68
CA ILE A 672 8.53 -2.86 25.12
C ILE A 672 9.66 -1.85 25.43
N PRO A 673 9.38 -0.70 26.08
CA PRO A 673 10.44 0.14 26.61
C PRO A 673 11.20 -0.62 27.71
N ARG A 674 12.52 -0.58 27.62
CA ARG A 674 13.40 -1.09 28.68
C ARG A 674 13.30 -0.15 29.89
N LEU A 675 13.40 -0.67 31.11
CA LEU A 675 13.27 0.15 32.33
C LEU A 675 14.31 1.28 32.41
N GLU A 676 15.48 1.09 31.80
CA GLU A 676 16.45 2.15 31.50
C GLU A 676 15.81 3.36 30.79
N GLN A 677 15.03 3.11 29.74
CA GLN A 677 14.43 4.14 28.88
C GLN A 677 13.27 4.83 29.60
N PHE A 678 12.51 4.11 30.43
CA PHE A 678 11.47 4.71 31.28
C PHE A 678 12.06 5.67 32.33
N ASN A 679 13.19 5.29 32.94
CA ASN A 679 13.96 6.17 33.82
C ASN A 679 14.49 7.40 33.09
N ASP A 680 15.06 7.24 31.88
CA ASP A 680 15.58 8.36 31.09
C ASP A 680 14.48 9.37 30.69
N ILE A 681 13.26 8.91 30.36
CA ILE A 681 12.10 9.79 30.11
C ILE A 681 11.69 10.54 31.39
N LEU A 682 11.60 9.84 32.54
CA LEU A 682 11.31 10.47 33.83
C LEU A 682 12.34 11.55 34.19
N PHE A 683 13.64 11.29 34.01
CA PHE A 683 14.67 12.30 34.21
C PHE A 683 14.53 13.48 33.23
N GLN A 684 14.34 13.20 31.93
CA GLN A 684 14.32 14.25 30.91
C GLN A 684 13.14 15.22 31.07
N GLU A 685 11.94 14.71 31.32
CA GLU A 685 10.76 15.58 31.46
C GLU A 685 10.76 16.36 32.79
N ASN A 686 11.37 15.82 33.85
CA ASN A 686 11.54 16.52 35.13
C ASN A 686 12.76 17.48 35.18
N SER A 687 13.66 17.44 34.20
CA SER A 687 14.93 18.20 34.21
C SER A 687 14.78 19.72 34.26
N LEU A 688 13.58 20.26 34.03
CA LEU A 688 13.30 21.71 34.06
C LEU A 688 13.26 22.31 35.48
N HIS A 689 13.04 21.49 36.51
CA HIS A 689 12.86 21.95 37.88
C HIS A 689 14.12 21.84 38.76
N GLN A 690 15.24 21.35 38.23
CA GLN A 690 16.51 21.38 38.95
C GLN A 690 17.22 22.72 38.73
N GLU A 691 17.19 23.58 39.75
CA GLU A 691 17.89 24.87 39.73
C GLU A 691 19.39 24.71 39.40
N ASN A 692 19.95 25.70 38.71
CA ASN A 692 21.36 25.80 38.29
C ASN A 692 21.82 24.96 37.09
N GLY A 693 20.90 24.38 36.30
CA GLY A 693 21.09 24.20 34.85
C GLY A 693 22.27 23.31 34.41
N LYS A 694 22.74 22.41 35.26
CA LYS A 694 23.75 21.40 34.93
C LYS A 694 23.08 20.02 34.89
N SER A 695 22.92 19.46 33.70
CA SER A 695 22.40 18.10 33.50
C SER A 695 23.36 17.06 34.09
N HIS A 696 23.19 16.72 35.36
CA HIS A 696 23.87 15.58 35.97
C HIS A 696 23.10 14.32 35.54
N GLY A 697 23.64 13.58 34.56
CA GLY A 697 23.15 12.24 34.27
C GLY A 697 23.21 11.42 35.55
N ALA A 698 22.07 10.89 36.00
CA ALA A 698 21.94 10.45 37.37
C ALA A 698 22.75 9.17 37.64
N ARG A 699 23.55 9.22 38.70
CA ARG A 699 24.36 8.08 39.17
C ARG A 699 23.52 6.89 39.68
N VAL A 700 22.20 7.09 39.85
CA VAL A 700 21.21 6.15 40.39
C VAL A 700 19.91 6.31 39.58
N PRO A 701 19.12 5.24 39.31
CA PRO A 701 17.79 5.36 38.72
C PRO A 701 16.78 6.05 39.67
N ILE A 702 15.63 6.44 39.12
CA ILE A 702 14.42 6.87 39.86
C ILE A 702 13.52 5.67 40.22
N LEU A 703 13.58 4.60 39.42
CA LEU A 703 12.84 3.36 39.61
C LEU A 703 13.73 2.14 39.35
N ASP A 704 13.90 1.31 40.38
CA ASP A 704 14.49 -0.02 40.34
C ASP A 704 13.44 -1.15 40.48
N LEU A 705 13.90 -2.41 40.52
CA LEU A 705 13.04 -3.59 40.65
C LEU A 705 12.21 -3.63 41.94
N SER A 706 12.73 -3.09 43.05
CA SER A 706 12.04 -3.06 44.34
C SER A 706 10.91 -2.03 44.35
N GLU A 707 11.12 -0.90 43.68
CA GLU A 707 10.13 0.16 43.52
C GLU A 707 9.04 -0.25 42.50
N ILE A 708 9.38 -1.05 41.48
CA ILE A 708 8.40 -1.73 40.62
C ILE A 708 7.53 -2.71 41.42
N GLY A 709 8.13 -3.53 42.28
CA GLY A 709 7.38 -4.42 43.17
C GLY A 709 6.40 -3.64 44.05
N PHE A 710 6.90 -2.55 44.67
CA PHE A 710 6.10 -1.68 45.52
C PHE A 710 4.92 -1.03 44.78
N VAL A 711 5.11 -0.45 43.60
CA VAL A 711 4.00 0.18 42.85
C VAL A 711 3.03 -0.86 42.27
N ALA A 712 3.48 -2.07 41.95
CA ALA A 712 2.59 -3.16 41.54
C ALA A 712 1.64 -3.61 42.67
N GLU A 713 2.12 -3.63 43.91
CA GLU A 713 1.32 -3.90 45.11
C GLU A 713 0.40 -2.72 45.45
N ASN A 714 0.95 -1.50 45.55
CA ASN A 714 0.27 -0.32 46.10
C ASN A 714 -0.48 0.55 45.08
N LYS A 715 -0.38 0.25 43.78
CA LYS A 715 -0.98 0.94 42.61
C LYS A 715 -0.45 2.34 42.30
N SER A 716 0.02 3.09 43.29
CA SER A 716 0.71 4.37 43.12
C SER A 716 2.06 4.38 43.85
N LEU A 717 2.99 5.22 43.36
CA LEU A 717 4.28 5.49 43.99
C LEU A 717 4.68 6.96 43.74
N PRO A 718 4.52 7.82 44.76
CA PRO A 718 5.06 9.17 44.77
C PRO A 718 6.60 9.12 44.78
N LEU A 719 7.21 9.82 43.83
CA LEU A 719 8.66 9.84 43.62
C LEU A 719 9.26 11.02 44.39
N GLU A 720 9.66 10.79 45.66
CA GLU A 720 10.28 11.79 46.54
C GLU A 720 11.43 12.56 45.86
N ALA A 721 12.28 11.86 45.09
CA ALA A 721 13.40 12.44 44.34
C ALA A 721 12.97 13.46 43.25
N LEU A 722 11.70 13.47 42.88
CA LEU A 722 11.09 14.32 41.86
C LEU A 722 9.93 15.16 42.40
N LYS A 723 9.78 15.33 43.72
CA LYS A 723 8.65 16.07 44.33
C LYS A 723 8.48 17.54 43.89
N ALA A 724 9.54 18.16 43.39
CA ALA A 724 9.52 19.51 42.84
C ALA A 724 9.41 19.54 41.30
N GLY A 725 9.28 18.37 40.67
CA GLY A 725 9.29 18.16 39.23
C GLY A 725 7.96 17.66 38.67
N TRP A 726 7.78 17.97 37.39
CA TRP A 726 6.58 17.81 36.60
C TRP A 726 5.94 16.41 36.58
N TYR A 727 6.70 15.32 36.65
CA TYR A 727 6.16 13.96 36.82
C TYR A 727 6.69 13.37 38.13
N SER A 728 6.00 13.73 39.22
CA SER A 728 6.34 13.40 40.60
C SER A 728 5.65 12.13 41.13
N ASN A 729 4.83 11.44 40.34
CA ASN A 729 4.16 10.19 40.74
C ASN A 729 4.05 9.19 39.57
N VAL A 730 4.18 7.90 39.87
CA VAL A 730 4.01 6.78 38.93
C VAL A 730 2.84 5.90 39.35
N LEU A 731 2.07 5.43 38.38
CA LEU A 731 0.92 4.55 38.57
C LEU A 731 1.14 3.20 37.88
N TYR A 732 0.68 2.13 38.52
CA TYR A 732 0.63 0.78 37.96
C TYR A 732 -0.78 0.46 37.49
N LEU A 733 -0.93 0.23 36.18
CA LEU A 733 -2.23 0.03 35.52
C LEU A 733 -2.60 -1.47 35.41
N GLY A 734 -1.64 -2.38 35.57
CA GLY A 734 -1.84 -3.82 35.43
C GLY A 734 -0.55 -4.54 35.04
N LYS A 735 -0.66 -5.79 34.59
CA LYS A 735 0.44 -6.52 33.93
C LYS A 735 -0.07 -7.29 32.72
N GLU A 736 0.78 -7.39 31.71
CA GLU A 736 0.53 -8.09 30.44
C GLU A 736 1.79 -8.92 30.14
N ASP A 737 1.62 -10.21 29.85
CA ASP A 737 2.70 -11.22 29.76
C ASP A 737 3.69 -11.21 30.95
N ASN A 738 3.14 -10.97 32.15
CA ASN A 738 3.85 -10.76 33.42
C ASN A 738 4.70 -9.48 33.53
N LEU A 739 4.84 -8.69 32.48
CA LEU A 739 5.51 -7.40 32.49
C LEU A 739 4.59 -6.30 33.09
N PRO A 740 5.09 -5.38 33.92
CA PRO A 740 4.27 -4.35 34.55
C PRO A 740 3.88 -3.26 33.55
N ILE A 741 2.62 -2.81 33.59
CA ILE A 741 2.13 -1.64 32.85
C ILE A 741 2.21 -0.43 33.77
N LEU A 742 3.13 0.50 33.45
CA LEU A 742 3.39 1.72 34.22
C LEU A 742 2.93 2.96 33.45
N THR A 743 2.61 4.04 34.18
CA THR A 743 2.48 5.38 33.62
C THR A 743 2.98 6.45 34.60
N MET A 744 3.18 7.69 34.14
CA MET A 744 3.69 8.81 34.94
C MET A 744 2.69 9.98 34.95
N THR A 745 2.57 10.64 36.10
CA THR A 745 1.53 11.63 36.40
C THR A 745 2.10 12.82 37.18
N CYS A 746 1.42 13.96 37.08
CA CYS A 746 1.74 15.20 37.76
C CYS A 746 0.65 15.58 38.79
N SER A 747 0.86 16.66 39.55
CA SER A 747 -0.22 17.28 40.32
C SER A 747 -1.16 18.10 39.43
N PHE A 748 -2.42 18.24 39.84
CA PHE A 748 -3.39 19.11 39.14
C PHE A 748 -2.93 20.57 39.07
N SER A 749 -2.17 21.03 40.09
CA SER A 749 -1.56 22.37 40.11
C SER A 749 -0.64 22.61 38.91
N GLU A 750 0.20 21.62 38.56
CA GLU A 750 1.12 21.72 37.42
C GLU A 750 0.39 21.72 36.07
N ILE A 751 -0.76 21.04 35.97
CA ILE A 751 -1.62 21.08 34.78
C ILE A 751 -2.15 22.50 34.54
N GLU A 752 -2.65 23.18 35.58
CA GLU A 752 -3.16 24.54 35.44
C GLU A 752 -2.04 25.56 35.18
N ARG A 753 -0.87 25.37 35.80
CA ARG A 753 0.33 26.19 35.54
C ARG A 753 0.92 25.99 34.15
N PHE A 754 0.68 24.84 33.51
CA PHE A 754 0.96 24.64 32.09
C PHE A 754 -0.07 25.35 31.19
N LYS A 755 -1.37 25.15 31.46
CA LYS A 755 -2.47 25.77 30.69
C LYS A 755 -2.42 27.30 30.72
N SER A 756 -1.97 27.90 31.81
CA SER A 756 -1.77 29.35 31.93
C SER A 756 -0.53 29.88 31.22
N GLY A 757 0.36 29.00 30.72
CA GLY A 757 1.65 29.36 30.14
C GLY A 757 2.71 29.76 31.17
N GLU A 758 2.48 29.56 32.47
CA GLU A 758 3.46 29.86 33.53
C GLU A 758 4.64 28.87 33.52
N LEU A 759 4.41 27.63 33.06
CA LEU A 759 5.44 26.62 32.83
C LEU A 759 5.76 26.51 31.31
N PRO A 760 7.01 26.78 30.88
CA PRO A 760 7.34 26.91 29.47
C PRO A 760 7.55 25.58 28.75
N VAL A 761 7.21 25.53 27.46
CA VAL A 761 7.56 24.41 26.57
C VAL A 761 9.07 24.45 26.30
N ALA A 762 9.81 23.50 26.86
CA ALA A 762 11.25 23.42 26.66
C ALA A 762 11.64 22.58 25.43
N GLY A 763 12.63 23.07 24.68
CA GLY A 763 13.25 22.35 23.57
C GLY A 763 14.10 21.14 23.99
N PRO A 764 14.45 20.25 23.04
CA PRO A 764 15.26 19.07 23.29
C PRO A 764 16.71 19.39 23.72
N SER A 765 17.33 18.51 24.51
CA SER A 765 18.71 18.67 24.99
C SER A 765 19.73 18.67 23.84
N ASN A 766 20.91 19.27 24.04
CA ASN A 766 21.94 19.39 22.99
C ASN A 766 22.38 18.05 22.38
N ASN A 767 22.45 16.97 23.17
CA ASN A 767 22.79 15.64 22.67
C ASN A 767 21.65 15.07 21.79
N TYR A 768 20.40 15.25 22.21
CA TYR A 768 19.23 14.80 21.47
C TYR A 768 19.00 15.63 20.19
N MET A 769 19.19 16.96 20.25
CA MET A 769 19.25 17.82 19.07
C MET A 769 20.25 17.32 18.02
N ASN A 770 21.46 16.93 18.42
CA ASN A 770 22.43 16.41 17.46
C ASN A 770 21.97 15.10 16.78
N THR A 771 21.18 14.27 17.48
CA THR A 771 20.57 13.06 16.90
C THR A 771 19.45 13.41 15.91
N LEU A 772 18.54 14.31 16.30
CA LEU A 772 17.44 14.78 15.43
C LEU A 772 17.97 15.48 14.16
N VAL A 773 18.94 16.39 14.34
CA VAL A 773 19.63 17.09 13.24
C VAL A 773 20.35 16.11 12.32
N ARG A 774 20.93 15.03 12.85
CA ARG A 774 21.58 13.99 12.05
C ARG A 774 20.57 13.26 11.15
N GLY A 775 19.46 12.78 11.72
CA GLY A 775 18.41 12.10 10.93
C GLY A 775 17.81 12.97 9.83
N LEU A 776 17.50 14.24 10.14
CA LEU A 776 16.97 15.21 9.16
C LEU A 776 17.96 15.54 8.01
N VAL A 777 19.26 15.42 8.25
CA VAL A 777 20.32 15.70 7.26
C VAL A 777 20.72 14.45 6.46
N GLU A 778 20.72 13.26 7.05
CA GLU A 778 21.10 12.01 6.37
C GLU A 778 20.15 11.68 5.21
N GLY A 779 18.87 12.07 5.30
CA GLY A 779 17.90 12.00 4.19
C GLY A 779 18.07 13.08 3.09
N LYS A 780 19.03 13.99 3.21
CA LYS A 780 19.28 15.16 2.32
C LYS A 780 18.12 16.14 2.13
N GLN A 781 17.07 16.08 2.95
CA GLN A 781 15.89 16.95 2.82
C GLN A 781 16.12 18.36 3.37
N LEU A 782 17.01 18.52 4.36
CA LEU A 782 17.40 19.81 4.95
C LEU A 782 18.93 19.86 5.10
N THR A 783 19.53 21.04 4.98
CA THR A 783 20.91 21.24 5.45
C THR A 783 20.97 21.25 6.98
N ARG A 784 22.16 21.03 7.57
CA ARG A 784 22.34 21.04 9.03
C ARG A 784 21.85 22.36 9.68
N LYS A 785 21.95 23.48 8.96
CA LYS A 785 21.48 24.79 9.44
C LYS A 785 19.95 24.88 9.45
N GLU A 786 19.29 24.34 8.43
CA GLU A 786 17.82 24.34 8.33
C GLU A 786 17.19 23.33 9.30
N ALA A 787 17.81 22.16 9.50
CA ALA A 787 17.39 21.19 10.51
C ALA A 787 17.45 21.77 11.94
N ILE A 788 18.53 22.50 12.28
CA ILE A 788 18.63 23.22 13.56
C ILE A 788 17.56 24.33 13.66
N ALA A 789 17.36 25.10 12.59
CA ALA A 789 16.34 26.15 12.58
C ALA A 789 14.91 25.59 12.74
N TYR A 790 14.59 24.46 12.10
CA TYR A 790 13.31 23.78 12.21
C TYR A 790 13.03 23.28 13.63
N ILE A 791 14.02 22.66 14.30
CA ILE A 791 13.87 22.20 15.69
C ILE A 791 13.69 23.39 16.65
N ASN A 792 14.45 24.47 16.44
CA ASN A 792 14.33 25.68 17.27
C ASN A 792 13.00 26.41 17.06
N ASP A 793 12.49 26.48 15.83
CA ASP A 793 11.17 27.06 15.52
C ASP A 793 10.04 26.21 16.12
N ALA A 794 10.13 24.88 16.03
CA ALA A 794 9.18 23.97 16.66
C ALA A 794 9.15 24.08 18.19
N ALA A 795 10.31 24.35 18.83
CA ALA A 795 10.39 24.62 20.27
C ALA A 795 9.97 26.06 20.65
N GLY A 796 10.02 27.02 19.72
CA GLY A 796 9.68 28.42 19.94
C GLY A 796 8.20 28.77 19.76
N ARG A 797 7.38 27.83 19.27
CA ARG A 797 5.93 28.01 19.11
C ARG A 797 5.21 27.85 20.45
N GLY A 798 4.93 28.99 21.10
CA GLY A 798 3.83 29.08 22.06
C GLY A 798 2.49 28.71 21.41
N LEU A 799 1.52 28.35 22.26
CA LEU A 799 0.18 27.85 21.91
C LEU A 799 -0.59 28.72 20.90
#